data_AF-A0AB74L2M9-F1
#
_entry.id   AF-A0AB74L2M9-F1
#
_cell.length_a   1.000
_cell.length_b   1.000
_cell.length_c   1.000
_cell.angle_alpha   90.00
_cell.angle_beta   90.00
_cell.angle_gamma   90.00
#
_symmetry.space_group_name_H-M   'P 1'
#
loop_
_entity.id
_entity.type
_entity.pdbx_description
1 polymer ?
#
loop_
_entity_poly.entity_id
_entity_poly.type
_entity_poly.pdbx_seq_one_letter_code
_entity_poly.pdbx_strand_id
1 'polypeptide(L)'
;MFNYSNGIKILLEGEELYEAIIAAISDAKRINLSYLGRKSISPEEVTSASANPLGRKATLFKFFHKHKSKSNKNLFSKSWIEKLWGIRSGSFENNAELKKLFTADSQDYKITNQFKGSLKRDFDLILHMLWENRAILLPITMKMPLAKGENGTQNIEFAAKSYSEVLQIFKKSSVKHIDFDVIDLTNKMPDQSIKNYEWYAWRIVRAATWYTIEDITSEDLNDAWNYCSENHIYPFQIKFWFTLLAEAVPHRINYDVNQVGFQLTQRIHKQKNSAASGQHQKSTVVTTSDYVPKPIEDKLKPWLNAVLIYGEKLKAKGHKTWDKMQNIASFVVTYLIHEVYPKCGANGVPLIHQFDRSYIDGLNGKPSLLTWLSKDVKKNTYQSRLYRISDFFDFLELYDENGFRNRISNKVDFPIVRRNKGTEKKTIDQDYFSIVYKFTFAIADWFWHLTQQAVDGINLNVSSKDQSIETGHFGFVPFIIHDGKVFPIKFVPIQIAPLIYRQLTDSEGLKQIPTMHYLNLTQFMLETGIRHKHVNWLDRDRYDELADRETSNPNDFQLVDILINTDKVNGEWCATPSSTALFVLDRQKEYQSFFPEPELTKKIWYDRHEDGVFGKFVPLFALGAAAGGHHRSITSPPSHDVYTLKWKVLLYAFNLFAIDVLGLKGVLDKPSKLKGKNSFLSLDAFEDAMKAFEPKNVDITPHSVRATVVSEFIPLLPPGEIKKITGHASTAHLLYYAKIDKNYLKKVGEFQKAIIEAGFSEVREPRSIDEIDAIDVDFVSAKDINEKLRNALRQNREGTLHDYGAVSNASPAKNADTISSGINVIKSRPIDNFSFNNTHICPFNNECPKDVVRSFPSAPIMKPCGACFYSVKTVDHLPSILGKIRAYTDENAELEAFIKQAKSKGVDNCELNEQITRRKFLSDETVAWASTVHCLDRMRIERESREQWLVQKPELLNEHLIKISSTEGSLSNLLLKASEARAHAEYFTPTLKHKLKSARNKILAHTQQYQMLLKEAPEDFALIDEFRGQIQSICDALNINVTELSEVMQQPLAIDISPKGSLALLNGKKGDGNE
;
A
#
# COMPACT_ATOMS: atom_id res chain seq x y z
N MET A 1 -6.28 44.03 -20.02
CA MET A 1 -7.34 43.00 -20.05
C MET A 1 -6.76 41.60 -20.13
N PHE A 2 -7.34 40.61 -19.43
CA PHE A 2 -6.91 39.20 -19.42
C PHE A 2 -7.99 38.22 -19.97
N ASN A 3 -7.56 37.14 -20.63
CA ASN A 3 -8.44 36.08 -21.14
C ASN A 3 -8.45 34.84 -20.23
N TYR A 4 -9.52 34.72 -19.43
CA TYR A 4 -9.79 33.60 -18.52
C TYR A 4 -10.55 32.44 -19.18
N SER A 5 -10.84 32.50 -20.48
CA SER A 5 -11.61 31.46 -21.17
C SER A 5 -10.70 30.44 -21.87
N ASN A 6 -11.26 29.27 -22.18
CA ASN A 6 -10.59 28.28 -23.06
C ASN A 6 -10.69 28.65 -24.56
N GLY A 7 -11.37 29.76 -24.89
CA GLY A 7 -11.54 30.27 -26.25
C GLY A 7 -10.67 31.49 -26.53
N ILE A 8 -10.74 31.98 -27.76
CA ILE A 8 -10.14 33.25 -28.16
C ILE A 8 -11.11 34.39 -27.80
N LYS A 9 -10.58 35.49 -27.27
CA LYS A 9 -11.34 36.73 -27.06
C LYS A 9 -10.97 37.74 -28.14
N ILE A 10 -11.93 38.19 -28.93
CA ILE A 10 -11.71 39.13 -30.04
C ILE A 10 -11.89 40.55 -29.52
N LEU A 11 -10.94 41.44 -29.86
CA LEU A 11 -10.82 42.80 -29.33
C LEU A 11 -11.31 43.87 -30.31
N LEU A 12 -11.11 43.64 -31.60
CA LEU A 12 -11.47 44.57 -32.67
C LEU A 12 -12.74 44.09 -33.38
N GLU A 13 -13.48 45.03 -33.97
CA GLU A 13 -14.68 44.74 -34.76
C GLU A 13 -14.69 45.53 -36.07
N GLY A 14 -15.57 45.16 -37.00
CA GLY A 14 -15.73 45.87 -38.28
C GLY A 14 -14.47 45.93 -39.15
N GLU A 15 -14.17 47.10 -39.69
CA GLU A 15 -13.05 47.32 -40.63
C GLU A 15 -11.68 47.17 -39.94
N GLU A 16 -11.56 47.55 -38.67
CA GLU A 16 -10.30 47.41 -37.91
C GLU A 16 -9.90 45.94 -37.73
N LEU A 17 -10.89 45.07 -37.48
CA LEU A 17 -10.66 43.63 -37.41
C LEU A 17 -10.24 43.05 -38.77
N TYR A 18 -10.88 43.50 -39.84
CA TYR A 18 -10.54 43.09 -41.21
C TYR A 18 -9.08 43.45 -41.55
N GLU A 19 -8.69 44.70 -41.32
CA GLU A 19 -7.31 45.15 -41.56
C GLU A 19 -6.29 44.38 -40.71
N ALA A 20 -6.62 44.09 -39.44
CA ALA A 20 -5.77 43.30 -38.57
C ALA A 20 -5.60 41.84 -39.05
N ILE A 21 -6.65 41.21 -39.60
CA ILE A 21 -6.56 39.88 -40.21
C ILE A 21 -5.65 39.91 -41.45
N ILE A 22 -5.81 40.91 -42.31
CA ILE A 22 -4.97 41.08 -43.51
C ILE A 22 -3.50 41.31 -43.13
N ALA A 23 -3.25 42.14 -42.13
CA ALA A 23 -1.92 42.37 -41.58
C ALA A 23 -1.33 41.06 -41.03
N ALA A 24 -2.07 40.34 -40.18
CA ALA A 24 -1.61 39.10 -39.56
C ALA A 24 -1.23 38.02 -40.58
N ILE A 25 -2.01 37.84 -41.66
CA ILE A 25 -1.67 36.91 -42.75
C ILE A 25 -0.41 37.38 -43.50
N SER A 26 -0.27 38.69 -43.72
CA SER A 26 0.92 39.27 -44.37
C SER A 26 2.18 39.07 -43.53
N ASP A 27 2.09 39.30 -42.22
CA ASP A 27 3.18 39.12 -41.26
C ASP A 27 3.58 37.67 -41.12
N ALA A 28 2.59 36.76 -41.02
CA ALA A 28 2.82 35.32 -41.02
C ALA A 28 3.58 34.88 -42.28
N LYS A 29 3.24 35.43 -43.47
CA LYS A 29 3.99 35.16 -44.72
C LYS A 29 5.41 35.69 -44.65
N ARG A 30 5.61 36.93 -44.22
CA ARG A 30 6.95 37.54 -44.08
C ARG A 30 7.85 36.73 -43.14
N ILE A 31 7.33 36.32 -41.99
CA ILE A 31 8.05 35.48 -41.01
C ILE A 31 8.40 34.12 -41.63
N ASN A 32 7.45 33.49 -42.34
CA ASN A 32 7.67 32.20 -42.98
C ASN A 32 8.74 32.29 -44.09
N LEU A 33 8.75 33.38 -44.89
CA LEU A 33 9.83 33.66 -45.87
C LEU A 33 11.20 33.80 -45.21
N SER A 34 11.29 34.56 -44.10
CA SER A 34 12.54 34.71 -43.35
C SER A 34 13.02 33.37 -42.79
N TYR A 35 12.10 32.53 -42.30
CA TYR A 35 12.43 31.19 -41.80
C TYR A 35 12.91 30.24 -42.91
N LEU A 36 12.33 30.35 -44.11
CA LEU A 36 12.70 29.54 -45.27
C LEU A 36 13.92 30.07 -46.03
N GLY A 37 14.46 31.23 -45.66
CA GLY A 37 15.55 31.88 -46.38
C GLY A 37 15.17 32.27 -47.81
N ARG A 38 13.89 32.59 -48.08
CA ARG A 38 13.37 32.88 -49.43
C ARG A 38 12.84 34.30 -49.56
N LYS A 39 12.92 34.85 -50.77
CA LYS A 39 12.34 36.18 -51.11
C LYS A 39 10.86 36.11 -51.48
N SER A 40 10.42 35.05 -52.17
CA SER A 40 9.04 34.84 -52.60
C SER A 40 8.74 33.35 -52.79
N ILE A 41 7.46 32.96 -52.73
CA ILE A 41 6.97 31.60 -52.99
C ILE A 41 5.64 31.71 -53.76
N SER A 42 5.55 31.08 -54.92
CA SER A 42 4.28 30.98 -55.67
C SER A 42 3.37 29.86 -55.12
N PRO A 43 2.03 29.93 -55.29
CA PRO A 43 1.10 28.86 -54.87
C PRO A 43 1.36 27.51 -55.55
N GLU A 44 1.87 27.52 -56.78
CA GLU A 44 2.15 26.35 -57.61
C GLU A 44 3.40 25.61 -57.13
N GLU A 45 4.40 26.33 -56.61
CA GLU A 45 5.60 25.75 -56.00
C GLU A 45 5.28 24.87 -54.77
N VAL A 46 4.16 25.13 -54.10
CA VAL A 46 3.73 24.40 -52.91
C VAL A 46 2.95 23.14 -53.32
N THR A 47 3.64 22.02 -53.45
CA THR A 47 3.05 20.72 -53.83
C THR A 47 3.03 19.73 -52.67
N SER A 48 2.17 18.72 -52.74
CA SER A 48 2.09 17.66 -51.72
C SER A 48 3.09 16.52 -51.95
N ALA A 49 4.06 16.69 -52.86
CA ALA A 49 5.09 15.69 -53.09
C ALA A 49 5.96 15.54 -51.83
N SER A 50 6.31 14.29 -51.48
CA SER A 50 7.15 13.99 -50.31
C SER A 50 8.53 14.63 -50.41
N ALA A 51 9.06 14.77 -51.62
CA ALA A 51 10.34 15.41 -51.93
C ALA A 51 10.31 16.95 -51.92
N ASN A 52 9.12 17.58 -51.92
CA ASN A 52 9.01 19.05 -51.93
C ASN A 52 8.92 19.58 -50.48
N PRO A 53 9.98 20.24 -49.95
CA PRO A 53 10.00 20.70 -48.57
C PRO A 53 9.00 21.84 -48.30
N LEU A 54 8.56 22.56 -49.33
CA LEU A 54 7.57 23.65 -49.21
C LEU A 54 6.18 23.12 -48.88
N GLY A 55 5.83 21.92 -49.33
CA GLY A 55 4.54 21.29 -49.00
C GLY A 55 4.33 21.06 -47.49
N ARG A 56 5.40 20.99 -46.71
CA ARG A 56 5.38 20.83 -45.24
C ARG A 56 5.63 22.14 -44.49
N LYS A 57 5.99 23.22 -45.20
CA LYS A 57 6.49 24.44 -44.58
C LYS A 57 5.91 25.77 -45.12
N ALA A 58 5.18 25.77 -46.24
CA ALA A 58 4.76 27.01 -46.92
C ALA A 58 3.28 26.99 -47.35
N THR A 59 2.42 26.23 -46.66
CA THR A 59 0.99 26.12 -47.00
C THR A 59 0.23 27.46 -46.98
N LEU A 60 0.69 28.41 -46.16
CA LEU A 60 0.20 29.80 -46.10
C LEU A 60 0.24 30.52 -47.46
N PHE A 61 1.20 30.21 -48.33
CA PHE A 61 1.32 30.84 -49.66
C PHE A 61 0.35 30.24 -50.69
N LYS A 62 -0.05 28.98 -50.48
CA LYS A 62 -1.00 28.28 -51.33
C LYS A 62 -2.45 28.60 -50.99
N PHE A 63 -2.82 28.49 -49.71
CA PHE A 63 -4.21 28.53 -49.27
C PHE A 63 -4.74 29.92 -48.87
N PHE A 64 -3.83 30.88 -48.69
CA PHE A 64 -4.16 32.29 -48.47
C PHE A 64 -3.62 33.17 -49.59
N HIS A 65 -3.55 32.65 -50.82
CA HIS A 65 -3.08 33.41 -51.97
C HIS A 65 -4.01 34.61 -52.24
N LYS A 66 -3.46 35.76 -52.63
CA LYS A 66 -4.22 37.01 -52.85
C LYS A 66 -5.17 37.38 -51.68
N HIS A 67 -4.75 37.13 -50.44
CA HIS A 67 -5.54 37.48 -49.25
C HIS A 67 -5.95 38.96 -49.20
N LYS A 68 -5.19 39.87 -49.79
CA LYS A 68 -5.53 41.31 -49.91
C LYS A 68 -6.60 41.65 -50.97
N SER A 69 -7.09 40.68 -51.75
CA SER A 69 -8.10 40.92 -52.78
C SER A 69 -9.44 41.34 -52.19
N LYS A 70 -10.10 42.32 -52.82
CA LYS A 70 -11.45 42.79 -52.43
C LYS A 70 -12.49 41.67 -52.42
N SER A 71 -12.30 40.62 -53.22
CA SER A 71 -13.17 39.43 -53.25
C SER A 71 -13.19 38.65 -51.92
N ASN A 72 -12.18 38.82 -51.06
CA ASN A 72 -12.10 38.16 -49.75
C ASN A 72 -12.62 39.04 -48.60
N LYS A 73 -13.13 40.26 -48.86
CA LYS A 73 -13.54 41.18 -47.79
C LYS A 73 -14.61 40.60 -46.86
N ASN A 74 -15.57 39.88 -47.43
CA ASN A 74 -16.65 39.24 -46.67
C ASN A 74 -16.22 37.92 -46.01
N LEU A 75 -15.04 37.38 -46.35
CA LEU A 75 -14.51 36.15 -45.77
C LEU A 75 -13.91 36.41 -44.38
N PHE A 76 -13.05 37.43 -44.27
CA PHE A 76 -12.31 37.73 -43.06
C PHE A 76 -13.16 38.51 -42.07
N SER A 77 -13.69 37.79 -41.08
CA SER A 77 -14.63 38.29 -40.08
C SER A 77 -14.37 37.66 -38.71
N LYS A 78 -15.10 38.10 -37.70
CA LYS A 78 -15.16 37.46 -36.37
C LYS A 78 -15.41 35.95 -36.46
N SER A 79 -16.39 35.55 -37.28
CA SER A 79 -16.72 34.14 -37.54
C SER A 79 -15.56 33.36 -38.15
N TRP A 80 -14.73 34.00 -38.98
CA TRP A 80 -13.56 33.36 -39.58
C TRP A 80 -12.50 33.03 -38.54
N ILE A 81 -12.23 33.94 -37.59
CA ILE A 81 -11.28 33.70 -36.49
C ILE A 81 -11.78 32.55 -35.60
N GLU A 82 -13.07 32.54 -35.26
CA GLU A 82 -13.69 31.48 -34.43
C GLU A 82 -13.61 30.11 -35.12
N LYS A 83 -13.88 30.05 -36.44
CA LYS A 83 -13.74 28.82 -37.24
C LYS A 83 -12.29 28.36 -37.32
N LEU A 84 -11.35 29.29 -37.51
CA LEU A 84 -9.92 29.00 -37.54
C LEU A 84 -9.45 28.40 -36.20
N TRP A 85 -9.92 28.95 -35.08
CA TRP A 85 -9.68 28.40 -33.75
C TRP A 85 -10.29 27.02 -33.53
N GLY A 86 -11.57 26.84 -33.90
CA GLY A 86 -12.29 25.58 -33.75
C GLY A 86 -11.63 24.43 -34.51
N ILE A 87 -11.29 24.67 -35.78
CA ILE A 87 -10.61 23.69 -36.64
C ILE A 87 -9.21 23.37 -36.09
N ARG A 88 -8.48 24.37 -35.60
CA ARG A 88 -7.15 24.17 -35.00
C ARG A 88 -7.20 23.31 -33.73
N SER A 89 -8.27 23.43 -32.94
CA SER A 89 -8.43 22.76 -31.65
C SER A 89 -9.01 21.35 -31.75
N GLY A 90 -9.70 21.02 -32.85
CA GLY A 90 -10.23 19.68 -33.15
C GLY A 90 -9.39 18.85 -34.13
N SER A 91 -9.97 17.78 -34.68
CA SER A 91 -9.40 16.97 -35.76
C SER A 91 -9.76 17.55 -37.14
N PHE A 92 -8.82 17.52 -38.09
CA PHE A 92 -9.02 17.99 -39.47
C PHE A 92 -9.81 16.96 -40.31
N GLU A 93 -11.00 16.56 -39.86
CA GLU A 93 -11.79 15.50 -40.50
C GLU A 93 -12.64 16.05 -41.66
N ASN A 94 -13.18 17.27 -41.55
CA ASN A 94 -14.04 17.85 -42.57
C ASN A 94 -13.30 18.83 -43.51
N ASN A 95 -12.94 18.36 -44.71
CA ASN A 95 -12.28 19.18 -45.73
C ASN A 95 -13.16 20.34 -46.23
N ALA A 96 -14.48 20.21 -46.21
CA ALA A 96 -15.38 21.26 -46.68
C ALA A 96 -15.37 22.48 -45.74
N GLU A 97 -15.34 22.25 -44.42
CA GLU A 97 -15.18 23.31 -43.43
C GLU A 97 -13.81 23.99 -43.51
N LEU A 98 -12.76 23.22 -43.79
CA LEU A 98 -11.41 23.78 -43.95
C LEU A 98 -11.30 24.70 -45.17
N LYS A 99 -11.95 24.35 -46.29
CA LYS A 99 -11.99 25.18 -47.50
C LYS A 99 -12.66 26.54 -47.27
N LYS A 100 -13.64 26.61 -46.36
CA LYS A 100 -14.32 27.87 -45.99
C LYS A 100 -13.39 28.89 -45.30
N LEU A 101 -12.20 28.50 -44.86
CA LEU A 101 -11.20 29.42 -44.31
C LEU A 101 -10.29 30.03 -45.39
N PHE A 102 -10.22 29.42 -46.57
CA PHE A 102 -9.28 29.81 -47.62
C PHE A 102 -9.82 30.94 -48.47
N THR A 103 -8.89 31.70 -49.05
CA THR A 103 -9.18 32.76 -50.02
C THR A 103 -9.94 32.21 -51.22
N ALA A 104 -10.77 33.02 -51.88
CA ALA A 104 -11.58 32.62 -53.03
C ALA A 104 -10.74 31.91 -54.11
N ASP A 105 -9.55 32.43 -54.41
CA ASP A 105 -8.59 31.86 -55.37
C ASP A 105 -7.96 30.51 -54.94
N SER A 106 -8.33 29.98 -53.78
CA SER A 106 -7.67 28.82 -53.16
C SER A 106 -8.61 27.73 -52.68
N GLN A 107 -9.93 27.93 -52.80
CA GLN A 107 -10.93 26.95 -52.36
C GLN A 107 -10.93 25.66 -53.22
N ASP A 108 -10.51 25.76 -54.47
CA ASP A 108 -10.48 24.63 -55.40
C ASP A 108 -9.27 23.71 -55.22
N TYR A 109 -8.24 24.16 -54.49
CA TYR A 109 -7.06 23.33 -54.25
C TYR A 109 -7.39 22.05 -53.45
N LYS A 110 -6.78 20.94 -53.87
CA LYS A 110 -6.88 19.66 -53.18
C LYS A 110 -6.15 19.70 -51.84
N ILE A 111 -6.85 19.35 -50.77
CA ILE A 111 -6.29 19.24 -49.42
C ILE A 111 -5.78 17.81 -49.21
N THR A 112 -4.49 17.65 -48.94
CA THR A 112 -3.86 16.37 -48.62
C THR A 112 -3.54 16.29 -47.12
N ASN A 113 -3.33 15.08 -46.59
CA ASN A 113 -2.94 14.90 -45.19
C ASN A 113 -1.61 15.60 -44.84
N GLN A 114 -0.69 15.68 -45.80
CA GLN A 114 0.56 16.44 -45.66
C GLN A 114 0.29 17.94 -45.44
N PHE A 115 -0.64 18.53 -46.19
CA PHE A 115 -1.01 19.93 -46.01
C PHE A 115 -1.72 20.21 -44.69
N LYS A 116 -2.58 19.29 -44.20
CA LYS A 116 -3.28 19.45 -42.92
C LYS A 116 -2.31 19.64 -41.74
N GLY A 117 -1.21 18.88 -41.70
CA GLY A 117 -0.18 19.02 -40.67
C GLY A 117 0.53 20.38 -40.70
N SER A 118 0.85 20.87 -41.89
CA SER A 118 1.48 22.19 -42.09
C SER A 118 0.53 23.36 -41.79
N LEU A 119 -0.74 23.24 -42.18
CA LEU A 119 -1.78 24.24 -41.93
C LEU A 119 -2.01 24.48 -40.44
N LYS A 120 -1.93 23.45 -39.59
CA LYS A 120 -2.04 23.63 -38.13
C LYS A 120 -1.00 24.61 -37.58
N ARG A 121 0.25 24.46 -38.03
CA ARG A 121 1.34 25.36 -37.64
C ARG A 121 1.14 26.77 -38.21
N ASP A 122 0.67 26.87 -39.45
CA ASP A 122 0.39 28.17 -40.07
C ASP A 122 -0.77 28.89 -39.37
N PHE A 123 -1.79 28.16 -38.90
CA PHE A 123 -2.87 28.71 -38.08
C PHE A 123 -2.38 29.18 -36.70
N ASP A 124 -1.51 28.40 -36.04
CA ASP A 124 -0.86 28.84 -34.79
C ASP A 124 -0.09 30.15 -34.98
N LEU A 125 0.57 30.33 -36.14
CA LEU A 125 1.28 31.56 -36.49
C LEU A 125 0.33 32.73 -36.77
N ILE A 126 -0.72 32.53 -37.58
CA ILE A 126 -1.72 33.58 -37.85
C ILE A 126 -2.37 34.05 -36.55
N LEU A 127 -2.77 33.12 -35.67
CA LEU A 127 -3.35 33.46 -34.37
C LEU A 127 -2.37 34.22 -33.48
N HIS A 128 -1.08 33.87 -33.51
CA HIS A 128 -0.07 34.64 -32.80
C HIS A 128 0.08 36.06 -33.39
N MET A 129 0.04 36.22 -34.71
CA MET A 129 0.12 37.53 -35.36
C MET A 129 -1.13 38.39 -35.13
N LEU A 130 -2.31 37.77 -35.04
CA LEU A 130 -3.53 38.46 -34.63
C LEU A 130 -3.42 38.98 -33.19
N TRP A 131 -2.72 38.27 -32.29
CA TRP A 131 -2.43 38.77 -30.95
C TRP A 131 -1.42 39.92 -31.00
N GLU A 132 -0.29 39.78 -31.71
CA GLU A 132 0.69 40.88 -31.87
C GLU A 132 0.06 42.15 -32.46
N ASN A 133 -0.87 41.98 -33.41
CA ASN A 133 -1.64 43.08 -34.02
C ASN A 133 -2.80 43.57 -33.14
N ARG A 134 -2.84 43.21 -31.86
CA ARG A 134 -3.81 43.64 -30.83
C ARG A 134 -5.27 43.30 -31.17
N ALA A 135 -5.50 42.33 -32.06
CA ALA A 135 -6.84 41.98 -32.53
C ALA A 135 -7.54 40.95 -31.63
N ILE A 136 -6.77 40.10 -30.95
CA ILE A 136 -7.30 39.00 -30.13
C ILE A 136 -6.46 38.77 -28.87
N LEU A 137 -7.05 38.13 -27.85
CA LEU A 137 -6.35 37.48 -26.74
C LEU A 137 -6.45 35.97 -26.86
N LEU A 138 -5.34 35.29 -26.61
CA LEU A 138 -5.24 33.85 -26.77
C LEU A 138 -5.51 33.13 -25.44
N PRO A 139 -6.01 31.89 -25.46
CA PRO A 139 -6.13 31.10 -24.24
C PRO A 139 -4.76 30.61 -23.78
N ILE A 140 -4.56 30.49 -22.46
CA ILE A 140 -3.29 30.03 -21.84
C ILE A 140 -2.83 28.65 -22.35
N THR A 141 -3.78 27.81 -22.76
CA THR A 141 -3.53 26.46 -23.28
C THR A 141 -2.92 26.47 -24.69
N MET A 142 -2.97 27.58 -25.41
CA MET A 142 -2.42 27.69 -26.76
C MET A 142 -0.90 27.47 -26.75
N LYS A 143 -0.40 26.75 -27.76
CA LYS A 143 1.04 26.47 -27.91
C LYS A 143 1.72 27.60 -28.68
N MET A 144 3.04 27.71 -28.54
CA MET A 144 3.84 28.61 -29.37
C MET A 144 3.92 28.09 -30.82
N PRO A 145 3.90 28.95 -31.85
CA PRO A 145 4.23 28.53 -33.21
C PRO A 145 5.70 28.08 -33.28
N LEU A 146 5.92 26.78 -33.37
CA LEU A 146 7.26 26.16 -33.47
C LEU A 146 7.48 25.56 -34.86
N ALA A 147 8.72 25.63 -35.34
CA ALA A 147 9.18 24.95 -36.55
C ALA A 147 10.40 24.06 -36.24
N LYS A 148 10.76 23.15 -37.15
CA LYS A 148 12.00 22.38 -37.04
C LYS A 148 13.17 23.21 -37.56
N GLY A 149 14.27 23.26 -36.81
CA GLY A 149 15.53 23.88 -37.26
C GLY A 149 16.17 23.13 -38.45
N GLU A 150 17.28 23.65 -38.96
CA GLU A 150 17.98 23.12 -40.14
C GLU A 150 18.36 21.63 -40.00
N ASN A 151 18.77 21.22 -38.80
CA ASN A 151 19.18 19.83 -38.49
C ASN A 151 18.00 18.89 -38.17
N GLY A 152 16.75 19.37 -38.23
CA GLY A 152 15.53 18.56 -38.03
C GLY A 152 15.23 18.09 -36.60
N THR A 153 16.19 18.15 -35.68
CA THR A 153 16.09 17.65 -34.30
C THR A 153 15.51 18.69 -33.34
N GLN A 154 16.00 19.93 -33.37
CA GLN A 154 15.58 21.00 -32.46
C GLN A 154 14.39 21.80 -33.00
N ASN A 155 13.48 22.21 -32.10
CA ASN A 155 12.39 23.13 -32.42
C ASN A 155 12.89 24.57 -32.30
N ILE A 156 12.55 25.41 -33.28
CA ILE A 156 12.86 26.84 -33.29
C ILE A 156 11.58 27.66 -33.17
N GLU A 157 11.67 28.74 -32.40
CA GLU A 157 10.62 29.77 -32.28
C GLU A 157 10.79 30.77 -33.42
N PHE A 158 10.32 30.41 -34.61
CA PHE A 158 10.57 31.18 -35.83
C PHE A 158 9.78 32.51 -35.90
N ALA A 159 8.78 32.70 -35.04
CA ALA A 159 8.09 33.99 -34.84
C ALA A 159 8.83 34.95 -33.89
N ALA A 160 9.95 34.55 -33.28
CA ALA A 160 10.61 35.35 -32.25
C ALA A 160 10.98 36.78 -32.67
N LYS A 161 11.22 37.05 -33.96
CA LYS A 161 11.53 38.40 -34.46
C LYS A 161 10.36 39.38 -34.35
N SER A 162 9.13 38.90 -34.20
CA SER A 162 7.93 39.72 -34.10
C SER A 162 7.40 39.83 -32.67
N TYR A 163 8.10 39.30 -31.66
CA TYR A 163 7.63 39.33 -30.28
C TYR A 163 7.54 40.77 -29.76
N SER A 164 6.45 41.08 -29.05
CA SER A 164 6.32 42.30 -28.27
C SER A 164 7.40 42.41 -27.17
N GLU A 165 7.66 43.63 -26.68
CA GLU A 165 8.69 43.90 -25.66
C GLU A 165 8.55 42.98 -24.44
N VAL A 166 7.35 42.88 -23.87
CA VAL A 166 7.09 42.03 -22.71
C VAL A 166 7.37 40.57 -23.06
N LEU A 167 6.91 40.09 -24.22
CA LEU A 167 7.14 38.71 -24.62
C LEU A 167 8.63 38.41 -24.84
N GLN A 168 9.41 39.36 -25.37
CA GLN A 168 10.87 39.24 -25.50
C GLN A 168 11.54 39.06 -24.13
N ILE A 169 11.18 39.87 -23.12
CA ILE A 169 11.70 39.74 -21.75
C ILE A 169 11.48 38.33 -21.21
N PHE A 170 10.24 37.83 -21.31
CA PHE A 170 9.86 36.50 -20.81
C PHE A 170 10.38 35.32 -21.65
N LYS A 171 10.98 35.59 -22.82
CA LYS A 171 11.53 34.58 -23.72
C LYS A 171 13.04 34.68 -23.91
N LYS A 172 13.70 35.68 -23.33
CA LYS A 172 15.14 35.95 -23.48
C LYS A 172 16.03 34.75 -23.15
N SER A 173 15.75 34.02 -22.07
CA SER A 173 16.56 32.84 -21.71
C SER A 173 16.28 31.61 -22.61
N SER A 174 15.08 31.51 -23.18
CA SER A 174 14.65 30.33 -23.95
C SER A 174 14.94 30.41 -25.44
N VAL A 175 14.93 31.62 -26.02
CA VAL A 175 15.17 31.85 -27.44
C VAL A 175 16.66 32.10 -27.64
N LYS A 176 17.36 31.12 -28.21
CA LYS A 176 18.83 31.19 -28.39
C LYS A 176 19.28 31.69 -29.76
N HIS A 177 18.40 31.65 -30.76
CA HIS A 177 18.74 31.99 -32.16
C HIS A 177 18.56 33.47 -32.49
N ILE A 178 18.06 34.27 -31.56
CA ILE A 178 17.91 35.72 -31.63
C ILE A 178 18.35 36.27 -30.28
N ASP A 179 19.23 37.27 -30.29
CA ASP A 179 19.53 38.04 -29.09
C ASP A 179 18.54 39.20 -28.97
N PHE A 180 17.79 39.24 -27.87
CA PHE A 180 16.83 40.32 -27.61
C PHE A 180 17.52 41.41 -26.80
N ASP A 181 17.44 42.64 -27.28
CA ASP A 181 17.92 43.84 -26.56
C ASP A 181 16.91 44.29 -25.49
N VAL A 182 16.67 43.42 -24.51
CA VAL A 182 15.77 43.63 -23.37
C VAL A 182 16.41 43.15 -22.07
N ILE A 183 15.85 43.55 -20.93
CA ILE A 183 16.31 43.08 -19.62
C ILE A 183 16.18 41.55 -19.47
N ASP A 184 17.15 40.94 -18.79
CA ASP A 184 17.13 39.51 -18.46
C ASP A 184 16.80 39.30 -16.98
N LEU A 185 15.61 38.77 -16.71
CA LEU A 185 15.15 38.51 -15.35
C LEU A 185 15.75 37.21 -14.76
N THR A 186 16.29 36.32 -15.59
CA THR A 186 16.71 34.98 -15.15
C THR A 186 17.98 34.98 -14.32
N ASN A 187 18.84 36.01 -14.48
CA ASN A 187 20.05 36.21 -13.66
C ASN A 187 19.76 36.37 -12.16
N LYS A 188 18.54 36.77 -11.80
CA LYS A 188 18.09 36.93 -10.40
C LYS A 188 17.23 35.76 -9.92
N MET A 189 17.13 34.67 -10.69
CA MET A 189 16.27 33.52 -10.38
C MET A 189 17.09 32.26 -10.04
N PRO A 190 16.63 31.42 -9.10
CA PRO A 190 17.18 30.08 -8.92
C PRO A 190 16.93 29.18 -10.15
N ASP A 191 17.87 28.29 -10.48
CA ASP A 191 17.80 27.38 -11.65
C ASP A 191 16.47 26.63 -11.80
N GLN A 192 15.88 26.25 -10.67
CA GLN A 192 14.62 25.50 -10.64
C GLN A 192 13.41 26.37 -11.01
N SER A 193 13.47 27.69 -10.73
CA SER A 193 12.45 28.67 -11.09
C SER A 193 12.55 29.09 -12.56
N ILE A 194 13.76 29.11 -13.12
CA ILE A 194 13.99 29.42 -14.54
C ILE A 194 13.18 28.48 -15.44
N LYS A 195 13.24 27.15 -15.21
CA LYS A 195 12.46 26.19 -16.02
C LYS A 195 10.95 26.44 -16.00
N ASN A 196 10.41 26.88 -14.87
CA ASN A 196 8.98 27.20 -14.74
C ASN A 196 8.65 28.54 -15.42
N TYR A 197 9.50 29.54 -15.24
CA TYR A 197 9.43 30.83 -15.89
C TYR A 197 9.37 30.67 -17.42
N GLU A 198 10.29 29.89 -17.99
CA GLU A 198 10.35 29.59 -19.42
C GLU A 198 9.12 28.84 -19.96
N TRP A 199 8.52 27.99 -19.14
CA TRP A 199 7.39 27.16 -19.57
C TRP A 199 6.03 27.88 -19.51
N TYR A 200 5.83 28.73 -18.50
CA TYR A 200 4.52 29.26 -18.15
C TYR A 200 4.35 30.75 -18.44
N ALA A 201 5.39 31.57 -18.28
CA ALA A 201 5.20 33.03 -18.25
C ALA A 201 4.71 33.60 -19.59
N TRP A 202 5.26 33.13 -20.71
CA TRP A 202 4.83 33.57 -22.05
C TRP A 202 3.36 33.27 -22.36
N ARG A 203 2.77 32.24 -21.73
CA ARG A 203 1.35 31.89 -21.93
C ARG A 203 0.43 32.92 -21.30
N ILE A 204 0.85 33.46 -20.16
CA ILE A 204 0.11 34.50 -19.43
C ILE A 204 0.17 35.81 -20.21
N VAL A 205 1.36 36.16 -20.72
CA VAL A 205 1.55 37.34 -21.57
C VAL A 205 0.63 37.29 -22.80
N ARG A 206 0.58 36.15 -23.51
CA ARG A 206 -0.28 35.97 -24.69
C ARG A 206 -1.78 35.89 -24.41
N ALA A 207 -2.16 35.70 -23.14
CA ALA A 207 -3.54 35.78 -22.68
C ALA A 207 -3.93 37.19 -22.22
N ALA A 208 -2.99 38.14 -22.22
CA ALA A 208 -3.19 39.50 -21.78
C ALA A 208 -2.92 40.51 -22.89
N THR A 209 -3.29 41.77 -22.64
CA THR A 209 -2.93 42.92 -23.46
C THR A 209 -1.55 43.49 -23.12
N TRP A 210 -0.62 42.66 -22.61
CA TRP A 210 0.70 43.11 -22.14
C TRP A 210 1.71 43.10 -23.28
N TYR A 211 1.77 44.17 -24.07
CA TYR A 211 2.69 44.29 -25.20
C TYR A 211 3.95 45.08 -24.81
N THR A 212 3.76 46.16 -24.05
CA THR A 212 4.78 46.99 -23.40
C THR A 212 4.66 46.87 -21.89
N ILE A 213 5.70 47.26 -21.15
CA ILE A 213 5.73 47.13 -19.69
C ILE A 213 4.62 47.96 -19.03
N GLU A 214 4.32 49.11 -19.62
CA GLU A 214 3.30 50.07 -19.19
C GLU A 214 1.86 49.53 -19.35
N ASP A 215 1.65 48.55 -20.23
CA ASP A 215 0.33 47.93 -20.45
C ASP A 215 -0.09 47.01 -19.28
N ILE A 216 0.84 46.68 -18.37
CA ILE A 216 0.58 45.77 -17.25
C ILE A 216 -0.10 46.55 -16.12
N THR A 217 -1.30 46.11 -15.73
CA THR A 217 -2.09 46.72 -14.64
C THR A 217 -2.27 45.77 -13.45
N SER A 218 -2.51 46.31 -12.25
CA SER A 218 -2.80 45.51 -11.05
C SER A 218 -4.06 44.65 -11.20
N GLU A 219 -5.05 45.11 -11.96
CA GLU A 219 -6.31 44.40 -12.22
C GLU A 219 -6.05 43.16 -13.09
N ASP A 220 -5.35 43.32 -14.21
CA ASP A 220 -5.02 42.21 -15.11
C ASP A 220 -4.11 41.16 -14.46
N LEU A 221 -3.17 41.59 -13.62
CA LEU A 221 -2.32 40.69 -12.85
C LEU A 221 -3.10 39.90 -11.81
N ASN A 222 -4.10 40.52 -11.19
CA ASN A 222 -5.02 39.82 -10.30
C ASN A 222 -5.87 38.79 -11.03
N ASP A 223 -6.39 39.13 -12.21
CA ASP A 223 -7.15 38.19 -13.04
C ASP A 223 -6.28 37.00 -13.46
N ALA A 224 -5.05 37.25 -13.88
CA ALA A 224 -4.08 36.21 -14.23
C ALA A 224 -3.76 35.30 -13.04
N TRP A 225 -3.54 35.90 -11.86
CA TRP A 225 -3.30 35.18 -10.61
C TRP A 225 -4.48 34.30 -10.22
N ASN A 226 -5.69 34.84 -10.28
CA ASN A 226 -6.92 34.15 -9.91
C ASN A 226 -7.15 32.94 -10.84
N TYR A 227 -7.05 33.13 -12.15
CA TYR A 227 -7.18 32.05 -13.12
C TYR A 227 -6.17 30.92 -12.91
N CYS A 228 -4.89 31.27 -12.71
CA CYS A 228 -3.83 30.27 -12.51
C CYS A 228 -4.00 29.52 -11.18
N SER A 229 -4.49 30.20 -10.14
CA SER A 229 -4.81 29.61 -8.84
C SER A 229 -5.97 28.62 -8.92
N GLU A 230 -7.07 29.01 -9.57
CA GLU A 230 -8.26 28.16 -9.75
C GLU A 230 -7.96 26.91 -10.59
N ASN A 231 -7.16 27.03 -11.64
CA ASN A 231 -6.85 25.93 -12.55
C ASN A 231 -5.61 25.11 -12.15
N HIS A 232 -5.06 25.36 -10.95
CA HIS A 232 -3.82 24.73 -10.44
C HIS A 232 -2.62 24.85 -11.40
N ILE A 233 -2.59 25.91 -12.21
CA ILE A 233 -1.48 26.25 -13.07
C ILE A 233 -0.46 26.99 -12.18
N TYR A 234 0.35 26.22 -11.45
CA TYR A 234 1.44 26.65 -10.54
C TYR A 234 1.36 28.12 -10.04
N PRO A 235 0.41 28.43 -9.14
CA PRO A 235 0.07 29.82 -8.82
C PRO A 235 1.11 30.63 -8.04
N PHE A 236 2.25 30.08 -7.60
CA PHE A 236 3.17 30.79 -6.70
C PHE A 236 4.30 31.59 -7.37
N GLN A 237 4.34 31.63 -8.71
CA GLN A 237 5.48 32.20 -9.43
C GLN A 237 5.14 33.50 -10.18
N ILE A 238 3.86 33.80 -10.45
CA ILE A 238 3.45 35.04 -11.15
C ILE A 238 3.87 36.27 -10.35
N LYS A 239 3.50 36.32 -9.06
CA LYS A 239 3.89 37.41 -8.16
C LYS A 239 5.40 37.60 -8.15
N PHE A 240 6.16 36.51 -8.09
CA PHE A 240 7.63 36.54 -8.12
C PHE A 240 8.19 37.12 -9.43
N TRP A 241 7.70 36.70 -10.59
CA TRP A 241 8.18 37.20 -11.88
C TRP A 241 7.92 38.70 -12.07
N PHE A 242 6.72 39.15 -11.70
CA PHE A 242 6.36 40.57 -11.82
C PHE A 242 6.97 41.42 -10.69
N THR A 243 7.38 40.81 -9.55
CA THR A 243 8.27 41.49 -8.58
C THR A 243 9.63 41.77 -9.19
N LEU A 244 10.26 40.76 -9.83
CA LEU A 244 11.58 40.93 -10.45
C LEU A 244 11.54 41.94 -11.60
N LEU A 245 10.45 41.94 -12.38
CA LEU A 245 10.24 42.94 -13.41
C LEU A 245 10.10 44.35 -12.81
N ALA A 246 9.34 44.50 -11.73
CA ALA A 246 9.18 45.77 -11.03
C ALA A 246 10.49 46.30 -10.42
N GLU A 247 11.34 45.41 -9.91
CA GLU A 247 12.68 45.77 -9.41
C GLU A 247 13.65 46.14 -10.53
N ALA A 248 13.55 45.52 -11.70
CA ALA A 248 14.46 45.75 -12.80
C ALA A 248 14.21 47.09 -13.51
N VAL A 249 12.94 47.52 -13.60
CA VAL A 249 12.53 48.74 -14.32
C VAL A 249 11.47 49.55 -13.56
N PRO A 250 11.73 49.99 -12.32
CA PRO A 250 10.72 50.56 -11.43
C PRO A 250 10.03 51.82 -11.99
N HIS A 251 10.70 52.56 -12.87
CA HIS A 251 10.18 53.80 -13.47
C HIS A 251 9.14 53.58 -14.57
N ARG A 252 8.93 52.34 -15.04
CA ARG A 252 7.98 51.99 -16.12
C ARG A 252 6.76 51.20 -15.62
N ILE A 253 6.64 51.00 -14.30
CA ILE A 253 5.67 50.10 -13.69
C ILE A 253 4.35 50.82 -13.37
N ASN A 254 3.25 50.33 -13.96
CA ASN A 254 1.88 50.82 -13.73
C ASN A 254 1.04 49.88 -12.83
N TYR A 255 1.69 48.96 -12.12
CA TYR A 255 1.01 47.99 -11.25
C TYR A 255 1.66 47.91 -9.86
N ASP A 256 0.85 47.55 -8.88
CA ASP A 256 1.31 47.27 -7.51
C ASP A 256 1.26 45.76 -7.27
N VAL A 257 2.43 45.14 -7.21
CA VAL A 257 2.59 43.70 -6.95
C VAL A 257 1.95 43.28 -5.62
N ASN A 258 1.80 44.21 -4.67
CA ASN A 258 1.21 43.93 -3.36
C ASN A 258 -0.31 43.74 -3.42
N GLN A 259 -0.95 44.23 -4.48
CA GLN A 259 -2.39 44.06 -4.70
C GLN A 259 -2.73 42.72 -5.37
N VAL A 260 -1.72 42.00 -5.89
CA VAL A 260 -1.89 40.73 -6.61
C VAL A 260 -2.15 39.57 -5.65
N GLY A 261 -3.29 38.90 -5.81
CA GLY A 261 -3.73 37.74 -5.03
C GLY A 261 -4.56 38.05 -3.78
N PHE A 262 -4.94 39.31 -3.58
CA PHE A 262 -5.70 39.75 -2.40
C PHE A 262 -7.13 39.17 -2.34
N GLN A 263 -7.78 38.99 -3.50
CA GLN A 263 -9.20 38.59 -3.59
C GLN A 263 -9.45 37.08 -3.39
N LEU A 264 -8.51 36.19 -3.73
CA LEU A 264 -8.71 34.73 -3.63
C LEU A 264 -8.57 34.18 -2.20
N THR A 265 -8.00 34.94 -1.27
CA THR A 265 -7.94 34.58 0.16
C THR A 265 -9.34 34.36 0.75
N GLN A 266 -10.38 34.98 0.17
CA GLN A 266 -11.78 34.77 0.57
C GLN A 266 -12.47 33.57 -0.12
N ARG A 267 -11.95 33.05 -1.24
CA ARG A 267 -12.58 31.96 -2.04
C ARG A 267 -11.86 30.60 -2.02
N ILE A 268 -10.60 30.53 -1.58
CA ILE A 268 -9.83 29.25 -1.48
C ILE A 268 -10.46 28.22 -0.53
N HIS A 269 -11.45 28.62 0.26
CA HIS A 269 -12.18 27.81 1.23
C HIS A 269 -13.30 26.90 0.67
N LYS A 270 -13.26 26.52 -0.61
CA LYS A 270 -14.23 25.54 -1.14
C LYS A 270 -13.66 24.34 -1.88
N GLN A 271 -12.37 24.28 -2.19
CA GLN A 271 -11.80 23.12 -2.88
C GLN A 271 -10.33 22.87 -2.52
N LYS A 272 -10.08 22.01 -1.53
CA LYS A 272 -8.89 21.15 -1.47
C LYS A 272 -9.06 20.02 -0.45
N ASN A 273 -9.72 18.96 -0.88
CA ASN A 273 -9.61 17.62 -0.29
C ASN A 273 -8.96 16.69 -1.34
N SER A 274 -7.64 16.70 -1.43
CA SER A 274 -6.88 15.58 -2.00
C SER A 274 -5.54 15.46 -1.29
N ALA A 275 -5.40 14.35 -0.57
CA ALA A 275 -4.15 13.91 0.04
C ALA A 275 -3.30 13.21 -1.02
N ALA A 276 -2.05 13.64 -1.20
CA ALA A 276 -0.87 12.84 -1.56
C ALA A 276 0.14 13.72 -2.32
N SER A 277 1.26 14.01 -1.69
CA SER A 277 2.60 13.85 -2.29
C SER A 277 3.63 14.27 -1.25
N GLY A 278 4.45 13.31 -0.85
CA GLY A 278 5.63 13.58 -0.04
C GLY A 278 6.59 14.46 -0.83
N GLN A 279 6.68 15.73 -0.43
CA GLN A 279 7.85 16.56 -0.70
C GLN A 279 8.34 17.10 0.64
N HIS A 280 9.43 16.53 1.15
CA HIS A 280 10.39 17.35 1.87
C HIS A 280 11.09 18.20 0.81
N GLN A 281 10.53 19.37 0.53
CA GLN A 281 11.34 20.48 0.03
C GLN A 281 12.26 20.90 1.17
N LYS A 282 13.52 21.18 0.84
CA LYS A 282 14.46 21.82 1.74
C LYS A 282 13.76 22.98 2.44
N SER A 283 13.89 22.99 3.76
CA SER A 283 13.50 24.08 4.65
C SER A 283 13.75 25.43 4.00
N THR A 284 12.67 26.16 3.78
CA THR A 284 12.67 27.60 3.95
C THR A 284 11.25 28.02 4.29
N VAL A 285 11.14 28.98 5.18
CA VAL A 285 9.95 29.66 5.74
C VAL A 285 9.06 30.37 4.68
N VAL A 286 9.23 30.01 3.42
CA VAL A 286 8.83 30.71 2.18
C VAL A 286 7.32 30.79 1.93
N THR A 287 6.45 30.16 2.72
CA THR A 287 4.99 30.41 2.57
C THR A 287 4.45 31.58 3.39
N THR A 288 5.25 32.18 4.29
CA THR A 288 4.79 33.32 5.11
C THR A 288 5.76 34.50 5.17
N SER A 289 7.03 34.36 4.78
CA SER A 289 8.02 35.45 4.85
C SER A 289 8.00 36.41 3.66
N ASP A 290 7.45 36.02 2.51
CA ASP A 290 7.75 36.73 1.26
C ASP A 290 6.88 37.99 1.05
N TYR A 291 5.93 38.24 1.97
CA TYR A 291 5.29 39.54 2.11
C TYR A 291 4.66 39.71 3.49
N VAL A 292 5.35 40.43 4.38
CA VAL A 292 4.75 40.97 5.60
C VAL A 292 4.23 42.37 5.28
N PRO A 293 2.94 42.68 5.45
CA PRO A 293 2.46 44.03 5.20
C PRO A 293 3.21 45.03 6.11
N LYS A 294 3.84 46.04 5.51
CA LYS A 294 4.61 47.08 6.24
C LYS A 294 3.91 47.60 7.51
N PRO A 295 2.58 47.84 7.53
CA PRO A 295 1.89 48.35 8.73
C PRO A 295 1.89 47.41 9.95
N ILE A 296 2.18 46.12 9.79
CA ILE A 296 2.14 45.10 10.86
C ILE A 296 3.47 44.38 11.05
N GLU A 297 4.51 44.80 10.34
CA GLU A 297 5.80 44.12 10.29
C GLU A 297 6.44 44.01 11.68
N ASP A 298 6.43 45.09 12.44
CA ASP A 298 7.04 45.13 13.77
C ASP A 298 6.29 44.27 14.79
N LYS A 299 5.00 44.01 14.56
CA LYS A 299 4.20 43.10 15.40
C LYS A 299 4.38 41.63 15.04
N LEU A 300 4.69 41.33 13.78
CA LEU A 300 4.84 39.95 13.27
C LEU A 300 6.28 39.41 13.34
N LYS A 301 7.30 40.28 13.33
CA LYS A 301 8.71 39.90 13.52
C LYS A 301 8.92 38.98 14.74
N PRO A 302 8.38 39.27 15.95
CA PRO A 302 8.52 38.37 17.10
C PRO A 302 7.95 36.98 16.86
N TRP A 303 6.78 36.89 16.21
CA TRP A 303 6.13 35.61 15.89
C TRP A 303 6.95 34.76 14.92
N LEU A 304 7.46 35.38 13.85
CA LEU A 304 8.30 34.71 12.86
C LEU A 304 9.59 34.17 13.49
N ASN A 305 10.24 34.97 14.33
CA ASN A 305 11.42 34.55 15.08
C ASN A 305 11.13 33.38 16.01
N ALA A 306 10.01 33.41 16.73
CA ALA A 306 9.61 32.31 17.61
C ALA A 306 9.38 31.00 16.84
N VAL A 307 8.75 31.06 15.66
CA VAL A 307 8.55 29.88 14.79
C VAL A 307 9.88 29.30 14.31
N LEU A 308 10.83 30.16 13.90
CA LEU A 308 12.17 29.74 13.49
C LEU A 308 12.92 29.04 14.63
N ILE A 309 13.01 29.68 15.79
CA ILE A 309 13.71 29.16 16.97
C ILE A 309 13.07 27.85 17.46
N TYR A 310 11.74 27.75 17.42
CA TYR A 310 11.03 26.51 17.75
C TYR A 310 11.44 25.36 16.82
N GLY A 311 11.48 25.61 15.51
CA GLY A 311 11.94 24.63 14.52
C GLY A 311 13.39 24.21 14.74
N GLU A 312 14.28 25.15 15.00
CA GLU A 312 15.71 24.88 15.27
C GLU A 312 15.92 24.07 16.55
N LYS A 313 15.20 24.39 17.64
CA LYS A 313 15.26 23.60 18.89
C LYS A 313 14.76 22.17 18.69
N LEU A 314 13.68 21.98 17.92
CA LEU A 314 13.19 20.65 17.57
C LEU A 314 14.19 19.87 16.69
N LYS A 315 14.85 20.55 15.75
CA LYS A 315 15.90 19.98 14.92
C LYS A 315 17.09 19.54 15.78
N ALA A 316 17.58 20.40 16.67
CA ALA A 316 18.69 20.11 17.59
C ALA A 316 18.38 18.93 18.54
N LYS A 317 17.11 18.75 18.93
CA LYS A 317 16.66 17.60 19.71
C LYS A 317 16.57 16.29 18.89
N GLY A 318 16.80 16.33 17.58
CA GLY A 318 16.66 15.17 16.69
C GLY A 318 15.22 14.80 16.33
N HIS A 319 14.27 15.74 16.47
CA HIS A 319 12.86 15.46 16.19
C HIS A 319 12.60 15.32 14.69
N LYS A 320 12.24 14.12 14.21
CA LYS A 320 12.17 13.79 12.76
C LYS A 320 11.21 14.64 11.93
N THR A 321 10.17 15.20 12.54
CA THR A 321 9.16 16.03 11.87
C THR A 321 9.24 17.50 12.29
N TRP A 322 10.42 17.99 12.68
CA TRP A 322 10.64 19.38 13.11
C TRP A 322 10.14 20.38 12.07
N ASP A 323 10.38 20.11 10.77
CA ASP A 323 9.97 20.94 9.64
C ASP A 323 8.45 21.04 9.55
N LYS A 324 7.75 19.91 9.71
CA LYS A 324 6.29 19.85 9.72
C LYS A 324 5.71 20.57 10.95
N MET A 325 6.37 20.48 12.09
CA MET A 325 5.94 21.17 13.31
C MET A 325 6.13 22.68 13.18
N GLN A 326 7.27 23.13 12.66
CA GLN A 326 7.55 24.52 12.34
C GLN A 326 6.55 25.07 11.31
N ASN A 327 6.28 24.32 10.24
CA ASN A 327 5.28 24.70 9.24
C ASN A 327 3.87 24.83 9.85
N ILE A 328 3.49 23.95 10.77
CA ILE A 328 2.19 24.05 11.45
C ILE A 328 2.18 25.20 12.46
N ALA A 329 3.30 25.52 13.12
CA ALA A 329 3.41 26.72 13.95
C ALA A 329 3.24 28.00 13.12
N SER A 330 3.78 28.03 11.89
CA SER A 330 3.63 29.18 10.97
C SER A 330 2.18 29.49 10.61
N PHE A 331 1.26 28.52 10.75
CA PHE A 331 -0.17 28.73 10.52
C PHE A 331 -0.76 29.80 11.45
N VAL A 332 -0.21 29.99 12.65
CA VAL A 332 -0.63 31.07 13.55
C VAL A 332 -0.32 32.43 12.91
N VAL A 333 0.87 32.58 12.34
CA VAL A 333 1.28 33.79 11.60
C VAL A 333 0.42 34.00 10.36
N THR A 334 0.16 32.93 9.59
CA THR A 334 -0.76 32.96 8.44
C THR A 334 -2.15 33.45 8.85
N TYR A 335 -2.69 32.95 9.96
CA TYR A 335 -3.98 33.39 10.50
C TYR A 335 -3.96 34.89 10.87
N LEU A 336 -2.89 35.38 11.49
CA LEU A 336 -2.76 36.81 11.82
C LEU A 336 -2.74 37.69 10.55
N ILE A 337 -2.03 37.27 9.52
CA ILE A 337 -1.91 38.02 8.25
C ILE A 337 -3.22 37.99 7.44
N HIS A 338 -3.87 36.83 7.33
CA HIS A 338 -4.96 36.63 6.38
C HIS A 338 -6.36 36.74 7.00
N GLU A 339 -6.52 36.56 8.31
CA GLU A 339 -7.82 36.68 8.97
C GLU A 339 -7.88 37.90 9.89
N VAL A 340 -6.88 38.10 10.75
CA VAL A 340 -6.93 39.17 11.77
C VAL A 340 -6.68 40.53 11.14
N TYR A 341 -5.59 40.70 10.40
CA TYR A 341 -5.23 42.00 9.83
C TYR A 341 -6.33 42.60 8.92
N PRO A 342 -6.96 41.85 7.98
CA PRO A 342 -8.00 42.41 7.13
C PRO A 342 -9.28 42.80 7.87
N LYS A 343 -9.60 42.14 8.99
CA LYS A 343 -10.84 42.39 9.76
C LYS A 343 -10.65 43.41 10.87
N CYS A 344 -9.47 43.46 11.48
CA CYS A 344 -9.19 44.27 12.67
C CYS A 344 -8.18 45.41 12.42
N GLY A 345 -7.63 45.51 11.20
CA GLY A 345 -6.60 46.49 10.83
C GLY A 345 -5.25 46.23 11.51
N ALA A 346 -4.28 47.12 11.26
CA ALA A 346 -2.92 47.00 11.81
C ALA A 346 -2.86 47.00 13.35
N ASN A 347 -3.74 47.78 13.97
CA ASN A 347 -3.82 47.88 15.43
C ASN A 347 -4.42 46.63 16.07
N GLY A 348 -5.27 45.88 15.34
CA GLY A 348 -5.89 44.66 15.82
C GLY A 348 -5.00 43.40 15.77
N VAL A 349 -3.86 43.45 15.09
CA VAL A 349 -2.86 42.37 15.12
C VAL A 349 -2.12 42.41 16.47
N PRO A 350 -2.07 41.30 17.23
CA PRO A 350 -1.43 41.26 18.54
C PRO A 350 0.07 40.96 18.48
N LEU A 351 0.84 41.51 19.42
CA LEU A 351 2.12 40.93 19.83
C LEU A 351 1.90 39.57 20.54
N ILE A 352 2.96 38.78 20.74
CA ILE A 352 2.85 37.44 21.34
C ILE A 352 2.06 37.47 22.66
N HIS A 353 2.49 38.27 23.65
CA HIS A 353 1.80 38.41 24.95
C HIS A 353 0.36 38.98 24.86
N GLN A 354 -0.01 39.63 23.77
CA GLN A 354 -1.35 40.20 23.57
C GLN A 354 -2.33 39.20 22.95
N PHE A 355 -1.85 38.03 22.52
CA PHE A 355 -2.67 36.98 21.97
C PHE A 355 -3.38 36.21 23.09
N ASP A 356 -4.68 36.46 23.22
CA ASP A 356 -5.53 35.89 24.27
C ASP A 356 -6.60 34.93 23.70
N ARG A 357 -7.49 34.46 24.58
CA ARG A 357 -8.59 33.56 24.23
C ARG A 357 -9.54 34.16 23.18
N SER A 358 -9.63 35.49 23.06
CA SER A 358 -10.53 36.13 22.10
C SER A 358 -10.12 35.87 20.64
N TYR A 359 -8.83 35.68 20.36
CA TYR A 359 -8.35 35.25 19.03
C TYR A 359 -8.55 33.74 18.78
N ILE A 360 -8.61 32.93 19.84
CA ILE A 360 -8.84 31.48 19.74
C ILE A 360 -10.32 31.21 19.40
N ASP A 361 -11.22 31.77 20.19
CA ASP A 361 -12.67 31.56 20.09
C ASP A 361 -13.36 32.50 19.08
N GLY A 362 -12.71 33.60 18.70
CA GLY A 362 -13.30 34.64 17.84
C GLY A 362 -14.30 35.54 18.57
N LEU A 363 -13.91 36.02 19.75
CA LEU A 363 -14.73 36.92 20.57
C LEU A 363 -14.36 38.40 20.31
N ASN A 364 -15.23 39.32 20.71
CA ASN A 364 -15.00 40.78 20.62
C ASN A 364 -14.68 41.28 19.20
N GLY A 365 -15.34 40.72 18.19
CA GLY A 365 -15.16 41.11 16.77
C GLY A 365 -13.89 40.57 16.11
N LYS A 366 -13.10 39.74 16.80
CA LYS A 366 -11.91 39.09 16.24
C LYS A 366 -12.28 37.77 15.54
N PRO A 367 -11.56 37.37 14.47
CA PRO A 367 -11.74 36.06 13.86
C PRO A 367 -11.29 34.91 14.78
N SER A 368 -11.85 33.71 14.63
CA SER A 368 -11.49 32.52 15.44
C SER A 368 -10.38 31.69 14.80
N LEU A 369 -9.29 31.43 15.53
CA LEU A 369 -8.23 30.50 15.14
C LEU A 369 -8.74 29.06 15.02
N LEU A 370 -9.59 28.60 15.95
CA LEU A 370 -10.16 27.23 15.91
C LEU A 370 -11.02 27.00 14.67
N THR A 371 -11.85 27.99 14.31
CA THR A 371 -12.67 27.96 13.11
C THR A 371 -11.80 27.95 11.86
N TRP A 372 -10.74 28.75 11.84
CA TRP A 372 -9.80 28.80 10.72
C TRP A 372 -9.03 27.48 10.54
N LEU A 373 -8.58 26.85 11.62
CA LEU A 373 -7.84 25.59 11.60
C LEU A 373 -8.70 24.36 11.21
N SER A 374 -9.98 24.37 11.58
CA SER A 374 -10.92 23.27 11.34
C SER A 374 -11.57 23.30 9.94
N LYS A 375 -11.47 24.43 9.25
CA LYS A 375 -12.10 24.66 7.96
C LYS A 375 -11.59 23.70 6.88
N ASP A 376 -12.52 22.97 6.26
CA ASP A 376 -12.28 22.00 5.17
C ASP A 376 -11.33 20.83 5.50
N VAL A 377 -11.12 20.53 6.78
CA VAL A 377 -10.13 19.54 7.23
C VAL A 377 -10.82 18.40 7.99
N LYS A 378 -10.43 17.14 7.69
CA LYS A 378 -10.92 15.97 8.43
C LYS A 378 -10.62 16.10 9.93
N LYS A 379 -11.55 15.69 10.80
CA LYS A 379 -11.42 15.78 12.27
C LYS A 379 -10.08 15.28 12.82
N ASN A 380 -9.56 14.15 12.32
CA ASN A 380 -8.24 13.61 12.68
C ASN A 380 -7.09 14.57 12.36
N THR A 381 -7.12 15.19 11.18
CA THR A 381 -6.09 16.13 10.72
C THR A 381 -6.17 17.44 11.51
N TYR A 382 -7.39 17.93 11.79
CA TYR A 382 -7.61 19.11 12.65
C TYR A 382 -7.06 18.86 14.06
N GLN A 383 -7.40 17.72 14.66
CA GLN A 383 -6.86 17.31 15.97
C GLN A 383 -5.33 17.30 15.97
N SER A 384 -4.71 16.72 14.93
CA SER A 384 -3.25 16.65 14.80
C SER A 384 -2.59 18.03 14.60
N ARG A 385 -3.30 19.00 14.02
CA ARG A 385 -2.81 20.40 13.93
C ARG A 385 -2.88 21.08 15.29
N LEU A 386 -4.01 20.93 16.00
CA LEU A 386 -4.18 21.51 17.34
C LEU A 386 -3.14 21.03 18.34
N TYR A 387 -2.81 19.74 18.36
CA TYR A 387 -1.73 19.24 19.23
C TYR A 387 -0.41 19.99 19.00
N ARG A 388 -0.01 20.15 17.73
CA ARG A 388 1.26 20.82 17.39
C ARG A 388 1.25 22.33 17.62
N ILE A 389 0.09 22.97 17.50
CA ILE A 389 -0.07 24.39 17.82
C ILE A 389 -0.06 24.59 19.33
N SER A 390 -0.68 23.68 20.10
CA SER A 390 -0.56 23.65 21.55
C SER A 390 0.89 23.49 21.98
N ASP A 391 1.63 22.53 21.40
CA ASP A 391 3.06 22.35 21.69
C ASP A 391 3.88 23.62 21.40
N PHE A 392 3.53 24.34 20.32
CA PHE A 392 4.14 25.62 20.00
C PHE A 392 3.77 26.72 21.00
N PHE A 393 2.52 26.76 21.48
CA PHE A 393 2.08 27.71 22.50
C PHE A 393 2.73 27.43 23.86
N ASP A 394 2.93 26.15 24.22
CA ASP A 394 3.71 25.77 25.39
C ASP A 394 5.16 26.25 25.28
N PHE A 395 5.74 26.19 24.07
CA PHE A 395 7.04 26.81 23.80
C PHE A 395 7.00 28.34 23.93
N LEU A 396 5.96 29.01 23.41
CA LEU A 396 5.81 30.46 23.51
C LEU A 396 5.70 30.93 24.96
N GLU A 397 5.05 30.16 25.83
CA GLU A 397 4.94 30.47 27.27
C GLU A 397 6.29 30.45 27.98
N LEU A 398 7.26 29.69 27.47
CA LEU A 398 8.66 29.70 27.94
C LEU A 398 9.52 30.75 27.22
N TYR A 399 9.14 31.14 26.00
CA TYR A 399 9.94 32.02 25.13
C TYR A 399 9.62 33.50 25.33
N ASP A 400 8.36 33.86 25.58
CA ASP A 400 7.93 35.24 25.77
C ASP A 400 7.96 35.64 27.26
N GLU A 401 8.97 36.42 27.62
CA GLU A 401 9.17 36.93 28.99
C GLU A 401 8.07 37.90 29.43
N ASN A 402 7.23 38.38 28.50
CA ASN A 402 6.13 39.32 28.76
C ASN A 402 4.82 38.63 29.18
N GLY A 403 4.83 37.30 29.37
CA GLY A 403 3.76 36.58 30.05
C GLY A 403 2.69 35.96 29.15
N PHE A 404 3.02 35.57 27.91
CA PHE A 404 2.15 34.69 27.13
C PHE A 404 1.76 33.43 27.91
N ARG A 405 0.52 32.98 27.74
CA ARG A 405 -0.01 31.75 28.36
C ARG A 405 -0.70 30.90 27.31
N ASN A 406 -0.42 29.60 27.27
CA ASN A 406 -1.20 28.70 26.45
C ASN A 406 -2.62 28.57 27.01
N ARG A 407 -3.61 29.07 26.26
CA ARG A 407 -5.03 29.02 26.63
C ARG A 407 -5.82 27.98 25.82
N ILE A 408 -5.14 27.07 25.12
CA ILE A 408 -5.76 25.94 24.44
C ILE A 408 -5.97 24.79 25.45
N SER A 409 -7.19 24.24 25.49
CA SER A 409 -7.57 23.16 26.40
C SER A 409 -7.88 21.88 25.63
N ASN A 410 -7.14 20.81 25.94
CA ASN A 410 -7.38 19.47 25.41
C ASN A 410 -8.79 18.93 25.67
N LYS A 411 -9.47 19.42 26.71
CA LYS A 411 -10.83 18.99 27.09
C LYS A 411 -11.93 19.71 26.33
N VAL A 412 -11.69 20.95 25.89
CA VAL A 412 -12.72 21.85 25.35
C VAL A 412 -12.53 22.06 23.85
N ASP A 413 -11.29 22.24 23.38
CA ASP A 413 -11.02 22.72 22.01
C ASP A 413 -10.81 21.60 21.00
N PHE A 414 -10.47 20.40 21.48
CA PHE A 414 -10.08 19.29 20.63
C PHE A 414 -11.31 18.53 20.11
N PRO A 415 -11.37 18.22 18.80
CA PRO A 415 -12.49 17.48 18.24
C PRO A 415 -12.51 16.05 18.80
N ILE A 416 -13.70 15.53 19.06
CA ILE A 416 -13.88 14.11 19.39
C ILE A 416 -13.66 13.29 18.12
N VAL A 417 -12.67 12.39 18.16
CA VAL A 417 -12.38 11.48 17.06
C VAL A 417 -12.31 10.05 17.56
N ARG A 418 -12.92 9.13 16.82
CA ARG A 418 -12.88 7.70 17.15
C ARG A 418 -11.42 7.25 17.09
N ARG A 419 -10.90 6.64 18.16
CA ARG A 419 -9.65 5.89 18.07
C ARG A 419 -9.80 4.86 16.96
N ASN A 420 -8.85 4.83 16.03
CA ASN A 420 -8.81 3.75 15.05
C ASN A 420 -8.74 2.44 15.84
N LYS A 421 -9.77 1.60 15.73
CA LYS A 421 -9.62 0.18 16.06
C LYS A 421 -8.45 -0.30 15.21
N GLY A 422 -7.47 -0.96 15.82
CA GLY A 422 -6.27 -1.42 15.11
C GLY A 422 -6.69 -2.07 13.80
N THR A 423 -6.13 -1.62 12.68
CA THR A 423 -6.48 -2.16 11.38
C THR A 423 -6.10 -3.63 11.37
N GLU A 424 -7.06 -4.53 11.27
CA GLU A 424 -6.78 -5.94 10.98
C GLU A 424 -6.17 -6.01 9.59
N LYS A 425 -4.84 -5.96 9.51
CA LYS A 425 -4.12 -6.00 8.25
C LYS A 425 -4.45 -7.30 7.52
N LYS A 426 -5.05 -7.24 6.33
CA LYS A 426 -5.33 -8.43 5.51
C LYS A 426 -3.99 -9.06 5.09
N THR A 427 -3.81 -10.33 5.39
CA THR A 427 -2.64 -11.15 5.03
C THR A 427 -2.95 -11.95 3.76
N ILE A 428 -1.91 -12.41 3.08
CA ILE A 428 -2.06 -13.48 2.08
C ILE A 428 -2.44 -14.75 2.84
N ASP A 429 -3.42 -15.49 2.30
CA ASP A 429 -3.85 -16.79 2.82
C ASP A 429 -2.72 -17.83 2.66
N GLN A 430 -2.56 -18.72 3.64
CA GLN A 430 -1.49 -19.73 3.64
C GLN A 430 -1.57 -20.64 2.40
N ASP A 431 -2.79 -20.98 1.96
CA ASP A 431 -3.00 -21.82 0.78
C ASP A 431 -2.42 -21.18 -0.51
N TYR A 432 -2.27 -19.85 -0.53
CA TYR A 432 -1.74 -19.11 -1.68
C TYR A 432 -0.30 -18.63 -1.49
N PHE A 433 0.23 -18.59 -0.26
CA PHE A 433 1.54 -17.99 0.01
C PHE A 433 2.67 -18.66 -0.80
N SER A 434 2.73 -19.99 -0.80
CA SER A 434 3.74 -20.75 -1.54
C SER A 434 3.68 -20.50 -3.06
N ILE A 435 2.47 -20.29 -3.58
CA ILE A 435 2.24 -20.03 -5.01
C ILE A 435 2.64 -18.60 -5.37
N VAL A 436 2.28 -17.61 -4.53
CA VAL A 436 2.71 -16.21 -4.69
C VAL A 436 4.24 -16.11 -4.63
N TYR A 437 4.86 -16.82 -3.70
CA TYR A 437 6.31 -16.91 -3.57
C TYR A 437 6.94 -17.44 -4.86
N LYS A 438 6.54 -18.62 -5.34
CA LYS A 438 7.04 -19.22 -6.60
C LYS A 438 6.82 -18.33 -7.82
N PHE A 439 5.63 -17.73 -7.93
CA PHE A 439 5.28 -16.81 -9.01
C PHE A 439 6.16 -15.58 -9.03
N THR A 440 6.44 -15.00 -7.85
CA THR A 440 7.30 -13.83 -7.72
C THR A 440 8.74 -14.15 -8.15
N PHE A 441 9.28 -15.29 -7.73
CA PHE A 441 10.62 -15.74 -8.14
C PHE A 441 10.70 -16.01 -9.65
N ALA A 442 9.72 -16.72 -10.22
CA ALA A 442 9.68 -17.01 -11.65
C ALA A 442 9.66 -15.73 -12.51
N ILE A 443 8.89 -14.71 -12.10
CA ILE A 443 8.88 -13.41 -12.79
C ILE A 443 10.20 -12.66 -12.60
N ALA A 444 10.78 -12.70 -11.40
CA ALA A 444 12.06 -12.05 -11.14
C ALA A 444 13.20 -12.66 -11.98
N ASP A 445 13.24 -13.99 -12.12
CA ASP A 445 14.22 -14.66 -12.97
C ASP A 445 14.02 -14.31 -14.45
N TRP A 446 12.77 -14.12 -14.89
CA TRP A 446 12.50 -13.66 -16.27
C TRP A 446 12.94 -12.22 -16.52
N PHE A 447 12.67 -11.29 -15.61
CA PHE A 447 13.19 -9.92 -15.77
C PHE A 447 14.72 -9.86 -15.60
N TRP A 448 15.31 -10.77 -14.82
CA TRP A 448 16.76 -10.92 -14.74
C TRP A 448 17.34 -11.39 -16.08
N HIS A 449 16.72 -12.39 -16.71
CA HIS A 449 17.07 -12.83 -18.07
C HIS A 449 17.00 -11.68 -19.09
N LEU A 450 15.96 -10.85 -19.06
CA LEU A 450 15.89 -9.65 -19.90
C LEU A 450 17.01 -8.65 -19.61
N THR A 451 17.39 -8.51 -18.34
CA THR A 451 18.50 -7.64 -17.93
C THR A 451 19.81 -8.16 -18.51
N GLN A 452 20.07 -9.46 -18.40
CA GLN A 452 21.26 -10.10 -18.95
C GLN A 452 21.32 -9.96 -20.47
N GLN A 453 20.21 -10.20 -21.19
CA GLN A 453 20.15 -9.95 -22.64
C GLN A 453 20.51 -8.51 -23.00
N ALA A 454 20.03 -7.53 -22.24
CA ALA A 454 20.36 -6.13 -22.48
C ALA A 454 21.83 -5.81 -22.20
N VAL A 455 22.42 -6.43 -21.18
CA VAL A 455 23.85 -6.34 -20.85
C VAL A 455 24.71 -6.97 -21.96
N ASP A 456 24.28 -8.11 -22.50
CA ASP A 456 24.89 -8.79 -23.66
C ASP A 456 24.71 -8.03 -24.99
N GLY A 457 24.10 -6.83 -24.94
CA GLY A 457 23.97 -5.92 -26.07
C GLY A 457 22.67 -6.03 -26.86
N ILE A 458 21.78 -6.96 -26.52
CA ILE A 458 20.49 -7.16 -27.19
C ILE A 458 19.54 -6.00 -26.86
N ASN A 459 18.98 -5.36 -27.88
CA ASN A 459 17.99 -4.29 -27.69
C ASN A 459 16.60 -4.88 -27.44
N LEU A 460 16.02 -4.66 -26.25
CA LEU A 460 14.68 -5.16 -25.91
C LEU A 460 13.55 -4.55 -26.75
N ASN A 461 13.71 -3.30 -27.25
CA ASN A 461 12.79 -2.60 -28.16
C ASN A 461 11.29 -2.65 -27.78
N VAL A 462 10.97 -2.68 -26.48
CA VAL A 462 9.59 -2.69 -26.00
C VAL A 462 9.00 -1.28 -26.14
N SER A 463 7.86 -1.17 -26.82
CA SER A 463 7.23 0.12 -27.11
C SER A 463 6.70 0.76 -25.83
N SER A 464 6.76 2.09 -25.74
CA SER A 464 6.18 2.83 -24.62
C SER A 464 4.65 2.71 -24.54
N LYS A 465 4.00 2.15 -25.57
CA LYS A 465 2.56 1.89 -25.62
C LYS A 465 2.19 0.53 -25.03
N ASP A 466 3.13 -0.39 -24.97
CA ASP A 466 2.88 -1.75 -24.51
C ASP A 466 2.67 -1.71 -22.99
N GLN A 467 1.61 -2.36 -22.51
CA GLN A 467 1.33 -2.45 -21.07
C GLN A 467 1.80 -3.77 -20.47
N SER A 468 1.90 -4.79 -21.31
CA SER A 468 2.28 -6.15 -20.95
C SER A 468 3.18 -6.75 -22.02
N ILE A 469 3.99 -7.73 -21.63
CA ILE A 469 4.91 -8.45 -22.50
C ILE A 469 4.50 -9.92 -22.54
N GLU A 470 4.49 -10.51 -23.74
CA GLU A 470 4.47 -11.95 -23.92
C GLU A 470 5.87 -12.52 -23.68
N THR A 471 6.00 -13.38 -22.66
CA THR A 471 7.30 -13.84 -22.15
C THR A 471 8.09 -14.62 -23.19
N GLY A 472 7.40 -15.42 -24.01
CA GLY A 472 8.00 -16.25 -25.07
C GLY A 472 8.74 -15.47 -26.16
N HIS A 473 8.41 -14.19 -26.38
CA HIS A 473 9.09 -13.36 -27.39
C HIS A 473 10.58 -13.13 -27.10
N PHE A 474 11.01 -13.31 -25.85
CA PHE A 474 12.40 -13.12 -25.42
C PHE A 474 13.14 -14.45 -25.19
N GLY A 475 12.60 -15.56 -25.71
CA GLY A 475 13.23 -16.88 -25.69
C GLY A 475 13.14 -17.62 -24.34
N PHE A 476 12.47 -17.03 -23.33
CA PHE A 476 12.30 -17.64 -22.02
C PHE A 476 10.86 -17.44 -21.52
N VAL A 477 10.18 -18.54 -21.21
CA VAL A 477 8.85 -18.52 -20.58
C VAL A 477 9.00 -18.96 -19.12
N PRO A 478 8.78 -18.07 -18.14
CA PRO A 478 8.84 -18.44 -16.74
C PRO A 478 7.65 -19.35 -16.41
N PHE A 479 7.84 -20.27 -15.47
CA PHE A 479 6.82 -21.22 -15.04
C PHE A 479 6.87 -21.44 -13.54
N ILE A 480 5.79 -21.98 -12.98
CA ILE A 480 5.77 -22.49 -11.61
C ILE A 480 5.39 -23.97 -11.60
N ILE A 481 5.85 -24.69 -10.57
CA ILE A 481 5.42 -26.05 -10.29
C ILE A 481 4.46 -26.04 -9.10
N HIS A 482 3.23 -26.49 -9.35
CA HIS A 482 2.17 -26.61 -8.34
C HIS A 482 1.49 -27.96 -8.53
N ASP A 483 1.32 -28.73 -7.45
CA ASP A 483 0.75 -30.08 -7.44
C ASP A 483 1.34 -31.03 -8.51
N GLY A 484 2.66 -30.98 -8.67
CA GLY A 484 3.41 -31.80 -9.64
C GLY A 484 3.21 -31.38 -11.11
N LYS A 485 2.44 -30.33 -11.39
CA LYS A 485 2.18 -29.81 -12.73
C LYS A 485 2.93 -28.51 -12.99
N VAL A 486 3.34 -28.32 -14.24
CA VAL A 486 4.04 -27.12 -14.71
C VAL A 486 3.02 -26.13 -15.29
N PHE A 487 3.03 -24.90 -14.79
CA PHE A 487 2.15 -23.84 -15.23
C PHE A 487 2.94 -22.65 -15.79
N PRO A 488 2.86 -22.36 -17.10
CA PRO A 488 3.61 -21.29 -17.73
C PRO A 488 2.97 -19.92 -17.49
N ILE A 489 3.81 -18.92 -17.24
CA ILE A 489 3.43 -17.51 -17.11
C ILE A 489 3.67 -16.84 -18.48
N LYS A 490 2.61 -16.72 -19.28
CA LYS A 490 2.70 -16.21 -20.66
C LYS A 490 2.78 -14.70 -20.76
N PHE A 491 2.14 -13.97 -19.86
CA PHE A 491 2.06 -12.51 -19.91
C PHE A 491 2.50 -11.89 -18.59
N VAL A 492 3.32 -10.84 -18.69
CA VAL A 492 3.84 -10.11 -17.53
C VAL A 492 3.64 -8.61 -17.76
N PRO A 493 3.03 -7.86 -16.82
CA PRO A 493 2.85 -6.43 -16.97
C PRO A 493 4.16 -5.68 -16.68
N ILE A 494 4.54 -4.77 -17.59
CA ILE A 494 5.75 -3.94 -17.48
C ILE A 494 5.73 -3.07 -16.21
N GLN A 495 4.53 -2.79 -15.70
CA GLN A 495 4.31 -1.97 -14.52
C GLN A 495 4.96 -2.55 -13.25
N ILE A 496 5.22 -3.86 -13.17
CA ILE A 496 5.89 -4.53 -12.03
C ILE A 496 7.36 -4.09 -11.96
N ALA A 497 8.08 -4.21 -13.08
CA ALA A 497 9.46 -3.78 -13.25
C ALA A 497 9.57 -2.92 -14.53
N PRO A 498 9.26 -1.61 -14.47
CA PRO A 498 9.30 -0.73 -15.62
C PRO A 498 10.64 -0.79 -16.36
N LEU A 499 10.56 -0.86 -17.68
CA LEU A 499 11.72 -0.78 -18.56
C LEU A 499 12.10 0.69 -18.78
N ILE A 500 13.35 1.04 -18.50
CA ILE A 500 13.87 2.40 -18.61
C ILE A 500 15.17 2.43 -19.41
N TYR A 501 15.41 3.52 -20.12
CA TYR A 501 16.66 3.71 -20.85
C TYR A 501 17.80 4.08 -19.88
N ARG A 502 18.87 3.28 -19.89
CA ARG A 502 20.06 3.46 -19.06
C ARG A 502 21.34 3.30 -19.85
N GLN A 503 22.38 3.99 -19.42
CA GLN A 503 23.73 3.78 -19.90
C GLN A 503 24.32 2.57 -19.16
N LEU A 504 24.83 1.57 -19.88
CA LEU A 504 25.62 0.49 -19.29
C LEU A 504 27.11 0.87 -19.28
N THR A 505 27.87 0.27 -18.38
CA THR A 505 29.31 0.54 -18.19
C THR A 505 30.12 0.31 -19.47
N ASP A 506 29.81 -0.75 -20.23
CA ASP A 506 30.59 -1.18 -21.40
C ASP A 506 29.84 -1.08 -22.74
N SER A 507 28.72 -0.32 -22.80
CA SER A 507 27.90 -0.21 -24.03
C SER A 507 27.96 1.19 -24.66
N GLU A 508 28.02 1.29 -25.99
CA GLU A 508 27.78 2.56 -26.67
C GLU A 508 26.27 2.90 -26.67
N GLY A 509 25.89 3.94 -25.92
CA GLY A 509 24.53 4.50 -25.89
C GLY A 509 23.58 3.90 -24.85
N LEU A 510 22.35 4.41 -24.83
CA LEU A 510 21.32 4.03 -23.86
C LEU A 510 20.59 2.75 -24.28
N LYS A 511 20.49 1.79 -23.35
CA LYS A 511 19.77 0.52 -23.49
C LYS A 511 18.53 0.50 -22.62
N GLN A 512 17.47 -0.13 -23.10
CA GLN A 512 16.24 -0.32 -22.33
C GLN A 512 16.43 -1.49 -21.36
N ILE A 513 16.28 -1.25 -20.04
CA ILE A 513 16.57 -2.23 -18.98
C ILE A 513 15.44 -2.24 -17.94
N PRO A 514 14.97 -3.41 -17.47
CA PRO A 514 13.98 -3.52 -16.40
C PRO A 514 14.49 -3.02 -15.05
N THR A 515 13.64 -2.35 -14.28
CA THR A 515 13.97 -1.90 -12.91
C THR A 515 13.83 -3.02 -11.88
N MET A 516 14.86 -3.86 -11.75
CA MET A 516 14.88 -5.05 -10.88
C MET A 516 14.69 -4.76 -9.38
N HIS A 517 14.98 -3.55 -8.93
CA HIS A 517 14.89 -3.13 -7.53
C HIS A 517 13.59 -3.58 -6.83
N TYR A 518 12.44 -3.41 -7.49
CA TYR A 518 11.14 -3.71 -6.88
C TYR A 518 10.93 -5.21 -6.65
N LEU A 519 11.40 -6.06 -7.58
CA LEU A 519 11.25 -7.50 -7.51
C LEU A 519 12.23 -8.11 -6.51
N ASN A 520 13.52 -7.72 -6.55
CA ASN A 520 14.52 -8.20 -5.59
C ASN A 520 14.14 -7.81 -4.15
N LEU A 521 13.62 -6.60 -3.94
CA LEU A 521 13.12 -6.16 -2.63
C LEU A 521 11.93 -7.01 -2.18
N THR A 522 11.03 -7.35 -3.12
CA THR A 522 9.87 -8.20 -2.85
C THR A 522 10.29 -9.63 -2.47
N GLN A 523 11.22 -10.23 -3.22
CA GLN A 523 11.75 -11.57 -2.95
C GLN A 523 12.38 -11.63 -1.55
N PHE A 524 13.25 -10.67 -1.22
CA PHE A 524 13.86 -10.61 0.11
C PHE A 524 12.84 -10.44 1.23
N MET A 525 11.79 -9.63 1.02
CA MET A 525 10.71 -9.49 1.99
C MET A 525 9.89 -10.77 2.18
N LEU A 526 9.64 -11.53 1.12
CA LEU A 526 8.90 -12.80 1.18
C LEU A 526 9.72 -13.90 1.88
N GLU A 527 11.04 -13.89 1.73
CA GLU A 527 11.97 -14.80 2.44
C GLU A 527 12.07 -14.50 3.94
N THR A 528 12.18 -13.23 4.29
CA THR A 528 12.62 -12.84 5.64
C THR A 528 11.52 -12.24 6.52
N GLY A 529 10.43 -11.72 5.93
CA GLY A 529 9.42 -10.97 6.67
C GLY A 529 9.92 -9.68 7.33
N ILE A 530 11.14 -9.22 7.01
CA ILE A 530 11.68 -7.95 7.52
C ILE A 530 10.83 -6.79 7.00
N ARG A 531 10.67 -5.71 7.80
CA ARG A 531 9.83 -4.58 7.39
C ARG A 531 10.43 -3.93 6.14
N HIS A 532 9.58 -3.62 5.16
CA HIS A 532 9.92 -2.89 3.95
C HIS A 532 10.90 -1.73 4.19
N LYS A 533 10.66 -0.88 5.19
CA LYS A 533 11.51 0.30 5.43
C LYS A 533 12.96 -0.05 5.82
N HIS A 534 13.20 -1.19 6.45
CA HIS A 534 14.56 -1.64 6.81
C HIS A 534 15.25 -2.24 5.59
N VAL A 535 14.57 -3.12 4.85
CA VAL A 535 15.08 -3.71 3.60
C VAL A 535 15.42 -2.64 2.58
N ASN A 536 14.52 -1.68 2.38
CA ASN A 536 14.68 -0.60 1.40
C ASN A 536 15.92 0.28 1.69
N TRP A 537 16.39 0.32 2.94
CA TRP A 537 17.54 1.12 3.38
C TRP A 537 18.71 0.25 3.84
N LEU A 538 18.82 -0.97 3.32
CA LEU A 538 19.94 -1.86 3.60
C LEU A 538 21.24 -1.28 3.03
N ASP A 539 22.33 -1.39 3.79
CA ASP A 539 23.66 -0.94 3.35
C ASP A 539 24.24 -1.91 2.32
N ARG A 540 24.58 -1.41 1.14
CA ARG A 540 25.18 -2.17 0.04
C ARG A 540 26.54 -2.74 0.40
N ASP A 541 27.31 -2.00 1.19
CA ASP A 541 28.71 -2.32 1.45
C ASP A 541 28.88 -3.23 2.69
N ARG A 542 27.81 -3.43 3.48
CA ARG A 542 27.89 -4.09 4.79
C ARG A 542 26.94 -5.28 5.00
N TYR A 543 25.92 -5.46 4.16
CA TYR A 543 24.90 -6.50 4.40
C TYR A 543 25.47 -7.92 4.50
N ASP A 544 26.56 -8.18 3.79
CA ASP A 544 27.23 -9.48 3.68
C ASP A 544 28.47 -9.62 4.57
N GLU A 545 28.77 -8.66 5.45
CA GLU A 545 29.93 -8.69 6.36
C GLU A 545 29.99 -9.94 7.25
N LEU A 546 28.83 -10.50 7.60
CA LEU A 546 28.69 -11.67 8.48
C LEU A 546 28.37 -12.96 7.72
N ALA A 547 28.23 -12.89 6.39
CA ALA A 547 27.82 -14.03 5.59
C ALA A 547 29.02 -14.96 5.34
N ASP A 548 28.88 -16.24 5.68
CA ASP A 548 29.87 -17.26 5.32
C ASP A 548 29.82 -17.54 3.81
N ARG A 549 30.73 -16.94 3.06
CA ARG A 549 30.81 -17.08 1.60
C ARG A 549 31.46 -18.39 1.15
N GLU A 550 32.19 -19.08 2.01
CA GLU A 550 32.94 -20.28 1.63
C GLU A 550 32.04 -21.52 1.55
N THR A 551 31.05 -21.61 2.43
CA THR A 551 30.10 -22.75 2.46
C THR A 551 28.77 -22.48 1.78
N SER A 552 28.43 -21.20 1.55
CA SER A 552 27.13 -20.82 1.00
C SER A 552 27.00 -21.14 -0.49
N ASN A 553 25.94 -21.87 -0.85
CA ASN A 553 25.59 -22.18 -2.24
C ASN A 553 24.16 -21.70 -2.55
N PRO A 554 23.91 -21.07 -3.72
CA PRO A 554 22.57 -20.60 -4.11
C PRO A 554 21.52 -21.71 -4.27
N ASN A 555 21.96 -22.96 -4.43
CA ASN A 555 21.09 -24.14 -4.54
C ASN A 555 20.95 -24.92 -3.23
N ASP A 556 21.55 -24.44 -2.14
CA ASP A 556 21.50 -25.09 -0.83
C ASP A 556 20.70 -24.25 0.17
N PHE A 557 19.90 -24.91 1.02
CA PHE A 557 19.02 -24.24 2.00
C PHE A 557 19.74 -23.91 3.31
N GLN A 558 21.06 -23.70 3.25
CA GLN A 558 21.87 -23.34 4.41
C GLN A 558 21.45 -22.00 4.99
N LEU A 559 21.62 -21.86 6.30
CA LEU A 559 21.38 -20.62 7.01
C LEU A 559 22.61 -19.72 6.90
N VAL A 560 22.37 -18.44 6.65
CA VAL A 560 23.43 -17.42 6.49
C VAL A 560 23.09 -16.20 7.34
N ASP A 561 24.12 -15.51 7.81
CA ASP A 561 23.97 -14.31 8.62
C ASP A 561 24.08 -13.05 7.76
N ILE A 562 23.04 -12.21 7.80
CA ILE A 562 22.91 -10.96 7.04
C ILE A 562 22.78 -9.79 8.00
N LEU A 563 23.62 -8.76 7.83
CA LEU A 563 23.61 -7.58 8.67
C LEU A 563 22.50 -6.60 8.28
N ILE A 564 21.63 -6.24 9.23
CA ILE A 564 20.59 -5.23 9.07
C ILE A 564 20.97 -3.95 9.82
N ASN A 565 21.41 -2.94 9.07
CA ASN A 565 21.99 -1.69 9.58
C ASN A 565 20.97 -0.68 10.17
N THR A 566 19.67 -0.79 9.84
CA THR A 566 18.71 0.31 10.07
C THR A 566 17.44 -0.07 10.86
N ASP A 567 17.49 -0.76 12.00
CA ASP A 567 16.29 -1.06 12.80
C ASP A 567 15.99 -0.02 13.91
N LYS A 568 14.71 0.35 14.05
CA LYS A 568 14.26 1.37 15.03
C LYS A 568 14.22 0.87 16.48
N VAL A 569 14.17 -0.44 16.69
CA VAL A 569 13.94 -1.06 17.99
C VAL A 569 15.23 -1.68 18.54
N ASN A 570 16.00 -2.33 17.68
CA ASN A 570 17.21 -3.06 18.07
C ASN A 570 18.51 -2.36 17.64
N GLY A 571 18.45 -1.30 16.82
CA GLY A 571 19.64 -0.72 16.20
C GLY A 571 20.15 -1.57 15.02
N GLU A 572 21.46 -1.78 14.94
CA GLU A 572 22.07 -2.74 14.01
C GLU A 572 21.94 -4.16 14.58
N TRP A 573 21.54 -5.13 13.77
CA TRP A 573 21.33 -6.52 14.22
C TRP A 573 21.55 -7.52 13.07
N CYS A 574 21.75 -8.80 13.41
CA CYS A 574 21.98 -9.88 12.46
C CYS A 574 20.71 -10.71 12.23
N ALA A 575 20.33 -10.86 10.96
CA ALA A 575 19.27 -11.76 10.52
C ALA A 575 19.86 -13.08 10.01
N THR A 576 19.24 -14.22 10.37
CA THR A 576 19.73 -15.55 9.96
C THR A 576 18.74 -16.27 9.01
N PRO A 577 18.51 -15.78 7.78
CA PRO A 577 17.64 -16.43 6.80
C PRO A 577 18.35 -17.55 6.01
N SER A 578 17.65 -18.13 5.03
CA SER A 578 18.24 -19.03 4.02
C SER A 578 19.25 -18.29 3.13
N SER A 579 20.20 -19.04 2.58
CA SER A 579 21.20 -18.56 1.61
C SER A 579 20.54 -17.85 0.40
N THR A 580 19.35 -18.29 -0.03
CA THR A 580 18.55 -17.66 -1.08
C THR A 580 18.36 -16.16 -0.85
N ALA A 581 18.13 -15.74 0.40
CA ALA A 581 17.96 -14.34 0.74
C ALA A 581 19.25 -13.52 0.48
N LEU A 582 20.42 -14.09 0.76
CA LEU A 582 21.72 -13.46 0.47
C LEU A 582 21.93 -13.29 -1.03
N PHE A 583 21.65 -14.33 -1.82
CA PHE A 583 21.82 -14.27 -3.28
C PHE A 583 20.85 -13.31 -3.97
N VAL A 584 19.66 -13.08 -3.41
CA VAL A 584 18.76 -12.01 -3.89
C VAL A 584 19.38 -10.62 -3.67
N LEU A 585 20.08 -10.41 -2.56
CA LEU A 585 20.81 -9.17 -2.30
C LEU A 585 22.04 -9.02 -3.19
N ASP A 586 22.77 -10.11 -3.45
CA ASP A 586 23.90 -10.14 -4.38
C ASP A 586 23.46 -9.79 -5.80
N ARG A 587 22.35 -10.38 -6.27
CA ARG A 587 21.73 -10.03 -7.55
C ARG A 587 21.40 -8.55 -7.64
N GLN A 588 20.96 -7.95 -6.53
CA GLN A 588 20.70 -6.51 -6.47
C GLN A 588 21.99 -5.67 -6.49
N LYS A 589 23.07 -6.12 -5.84
CA LYS A 589 24.39 -5.47 -5.87
C LYS A 589 25.01 -5.55 -7.27
N GLU A 590 24.94 -6.72 -7.89
CA GLU A 590 25.34 -6.97 -9.28
C GLU A 590 24.55 -6.09 -10.25
N TYR A 591 23.22 -6.04 -10.11
CA TYR A 591 22.38 -5.15 -10.92
C TYR A 591 22.84 -3.69 -10.87
N GLN A 592 23.23 -3.17 -9.70
CA GLN A 592 23.75 -1.81 -9.59
C GLN A 592 25.10 -1.62 -10.31
N SER A 593 25.94 -2.66 -10.37
CA SER A 593 27.26 -2.61 -10.99
C SER A 593 27.23 -2.44 -12.51
N PHE A 594 26.11 -2.78 -13.15
CA PHE A 594 25.92 -2.60 -14.60
C PHE A 594 25.85 -1.13 -15.04
N PHE A 595 25.64 -0.20 -14.11
CA PHE A 595 25.43 1.21 -14.41
C PHE A 595 26.58 2.08 -13.87
N PRO A 596 27.22 2.91 -14.70
CA PRO A 596 28.30 3.82 -14.27
C PRO A 596 27.74 5.10 -13.62
N GLU A 597 26.65 4.98 -12.85
CA GLU A 597 25.95 6.13 -12.24
C GLU A 597 26.56 6.48 -10.87
N PRO A 598 27.18 7.66 -10.69
CA PRO A 598 27.77 8.05 -9.41
C PRO A 598 26.77 8.02 -8.25
N GLU A 599 25.49 8.23 -8.52
CA GLU A 599 24.44 8.28 -7.51
C GLU A 599 24.14 6.94 -6.84
N LEU A 600 24.48 5.83 -7.48
CA LEU A 600 24.38 4.48 -6.89
C LEU A 600 25.51 4.20 -5.90
N THR A 601 26.57 5.01 -5.89
CA THR A 601 27.73 4.87 -4.98
C THR A 601 27.75 5.91 -3.87
N LYS A 602 26.82 6.88 -3.89
CA LYS A 602 26.83 8.02 -2.98
C LYS A 602 26.32 7.64 -1.59
N LYS A 603 27.12 7.90 -0.56
CA LYS A 603 26.68 7.80 0.84
C LYS A 603 25.63 8.87 1.17
N ILE A 604 24.47 8.45 1.64
CA ILE A 604 23.36 9.33 2.04
C ILE A 604 22.86 9.03 3.44
N TRP A 605 22.23 10.02 4.06
CA TRP A 605 21.60 9.88 5.37
C TRP A 605 20.34 9.01 5.29
N TYR A 606 20.16 8.12 6.28
CA TYR A 606 18.95 7.31 6.43
C TYR A 606 17.69 8.16 6.39
N ASP A 607 16.76 7.84 5.49
CA ASP A 607 15.47 8.55 5.35
C ASP A 607 15.65 10.07 5.13
N ARG A 608 16.83 10.49 4.67
CA ARG A 608 17.27 11.88 4.47
C ARG A 608 17.29 12.73 5.74
N HIS A 609 17.46 12.10 6.90
CA HIS A 609 17.62 12.79 8.17
C HIS A 609 19.11 12.95 8.51
N GLU A 610 19.60 14.19 8.36
CA GLU A 610 20.94 14.58 8.80
C GLU A 610 21.13 14.31 10.29
N ASP A 611 22.33 13.85 10.67
CA ASP A 611 22.75 13.55 12.05
C ASP A 611 21.89 12.47 12.76
N GLY A 612 21.18 11.64 11.99
CA GLY A 612 20.46 10.49 12.53
C GLY A 612 21.39 9.41 13.10
N VAL A 613 20.89 8.64 14.07
CA VAL A 613 21.61 7.56 14.78
C VAL A 613 22.26 6.53 13.84
N PHE A 614 21.73 6.33 12.64
CA PHE A 614 22.21 5.35 11.66
C PHE A 614 23.31 5.88 10.72
N GLY A 615 23.67 7.16 10.78
CA GLY A 615 24.73 7.73 9.95
C GLY A 615 24.43 7.78 8.44
N LYS A 616 25.51 7.85 7.65
CA LYS A 616 25.48 7.82 6.18
C LYS A 616 25.98 6.47 5.67
N PHE A 617 25.30 5.92 4.68
CA PHE A 617 25.69 4.68 4.01
C PHE A 617 25.23 4.66 2.55
N VAL A 618 25.62 3.63 1.79
CA VAL A 618 25.21 3.46 0.39
C VAL A 618 24.00 2.52 0.33
N PRO A 619 22.80 2.97 -0.07
CA PRO A 619 21.63 2.11 -0.08
C PRO A 619 21.68 1.07 -1.22
N LEU A 620 21.54 -0.21 -0.89
CA LEU A 620 21.53 -1.33 -1.86
C LEU A 620 20.37 -1.24 -2.87
N PHE A 621 19.24 -0.65 -2.46
CA PHE A 621 18.05 -0.47 -3.30
C PHE A 621 17.92 0.96 -3.86
N ALA A 622 19.03 1.70 -3.97
CA ALA A 622 19.03 3.01 -4.63
C ALA A 622 18.61 2.91 -6.10
N LEU A 623 17.75 3.82 -6.55
CA LEU A 623 17.19 3.81 -7.91
C LEU A 623 18.16 4.32 -8.97
N GLY A 624 19.07 5.24 -8.67
CA GLY A 624 19.93 5.85 -9.69
C GLY A 624 19.24 6.93 -10.53
N ALA A 625 20.02 7.62 -11.36
CA ALA A 625 19.63 8.83 -12.07
C ALA A 625 18.58 8.60 -13.14
N ALA A 626 18.72 7.53 -13.91
CA ALA A 626 17.82 7.25 -15.03
C ALA A 626 16.41 6.81 -14.59
N ALA A 627 16.25 6.21 -13.41
CA ALA A 627 14.93 5.80 -12.88
C ALA A 627 14.17 6.93 -12.17
N GLY A 628 14.84 8.03 -11.81
CA GLY A 628 14.26 9.08 -10.96
C GLY A 628 13.15 9.90 -11.61
N GLY A 629 13.00 9.86 -12.94
CA GLY A 629 12.13 10.78 -13.68
C GLY A 629 12.37 12.24 -13.29
N HIS A 630 11.49 13.16 -13.70
CA HIS A 630 11.59 14.58 -13.32
C HIS A 630 11.33 14.86 -11.81
N HIS A 631 11.38 13.84 -10.93
CA HIS A 631 11.08 13.95 -9.49
C HIS A 631 12.15 13.32 -8.56
N ARG A 632 13.19 14.09 -8.24
CA ARG A 632 13.77 14.31 -6.88
C ARG A 632 14.07 13.08 -5.97
N SER A 633 14.71 12.01 -6.47
CA SER A 633 15.41 11.02 -5.61
C SER A 633 16.46 10.17 -6.34
N ILE A 634 17.40 10.81 -7.01
CA ILE A 634 18.42 10.17 -7.87
C ILE A 634 19.35 9.22 -7.05
N THR A 635 19.53 9.49 -5.75
CA THR A 635 20.47 8.76 -4.87
C THR A 635 19.79 7.96 -3.75
N SER A 636 18.46 7.88 -3.70
CA SER A 636 17.74 7.21 -2.59
C SER A 636 16.85 6.07 -3.09
N PRO A 637 16.52 5.10 -2.20
CA PRO A 637 15.57 4.03 -2.49
C PRO A 637 14.17 4.57 -2.84
N PRO A 638 13.30 3.77 -3.49
CA PRO A 638 11.94 4.17 -3.82
C PRO A 638 11.13 4.56 -2.57
N SER A 639 10.21 5.51 -2.74
CA SER A 639 9.27 5.84 -1.67
C SER A 639 8.32 4.67 -1.40
N HIS A 640 7.75 4.63 -0.19
CA HIS A 640 6.81 3.57 0.19
C HIS A 640 5.59 3.51 -0.74
N ASP A 641 5.08 4.65 -1.20
CA ASP A 641 3.91 4.72 -2.08
C ASP A 641 4.22 4.15 -3.47
N VAL A 642 5.41 4.45 -4.01
CA VAL A 642 5.86 3.93 -5.30
C VAL A 642 5.99 2.41 -5.23
N TYR A 643 6.69 1.89 -4.22
CA TYR A 643 6.81 0.44 -4.03
C TYR A 643 5.45 -0.24 -3.83
N THR A 644 4.57 0.36 -3.02
CA THR A 644 3.23 -0.18 -2.75
C THR A 644 2.42 -0.32 -4.03
N LEU A 645 2.54 0.61 -4.97
CA LEU A 645 1.90 0.49 -6.27
C LEU A 645 2.42 -0.74 -7.05
N LYS A 646 3.75 -0.95 -7.09
CA LYS A 646 4.38 -2.10 -7.77
C LYS A 646 3.97 -3.43 -7.16
N TRP A 647 3.97 -3.51 -5.83
CA TRP A 647 3.47 -4.66 -5.08
C TRP A 647 2.01 -4.99 -5.43
N LYS A 648 1.13 -3.98 -5.52
CA LYS A 648 -0.28 -4.19 -5.85
C LYS A 648 -0.49 -4.69 -7.28
N VAL A 649 0.33 -4.22 -8.22
CA VAL A 649 0.33 -4.73 -9.61
C VAL A 649 0.75 -6.20 -9.63
N LEU A 650 1.82 -6.56 -8.90
CA LEU A 650 2.29 -7.95 -8.79
C LEU A 650 1.18 -8.89 -8.25
N LEU A 651 0.52 -8.50 -7.16
CA LEU A 651 -0.59 -9.30 -6.60
C LEU A 651 -1.78 -9.39 -7.55
N TYR A 652 -2.07 -8.33 -8.31
CA TYR A 652 -3.15 -8.36 -9.29
C TYR A 652 -2.82 -9.29 -10.47
N ALA A 653 -1.59 -9.22 -10.99
CA ALA A 653 -1.11 -10.13 -12.03
C ALA A 653 -1.15 -11.58 -11.56
N PHE A 654 -0.70 -11.85 -10.32
CA PHE A 654 -0.83 -13.16 -9.68
C PHE A 654 -2.30 -13.60 -9.59
N ASN A 655 -3.21 -12.70 -9.23
CA ASN A 655 -4.62 -13.04 -9.11
C ASN A 655 -5.22 -13.49 -10.46
N LEU A 656 -4.87 -12.82 -11.56
CA LEU A 656 -5.28 -13.23 -12.91
C LEU A 656 -4.71 -14.61 -13.26
N PHE A 657 -3.44 -14.84 -12.96
CA PHE A 657 -2.78 -16.13 -13.15
C PHE A 657 -3.44 -17.26 -12.33
N ALA A 658 -3.72 -17.01 -11.05
CA ALA A 658 -4.35 -18.00 -10.16
C ALA A 658 -5.75 -18.40 -10.64
N ILE A 659 -6.55 -17.46 -11.14
CA ILE A 659 -7.91 -17.74 -11.59
C ILE A 659 -7.90 -18.53 -12.91
N ASP A 660 -7.11 -18.09 -13.88
CA ASP A 660 -7.27 -18.59 -15.26
C ASP A 660 -6.29 -19.69 -15.63
N VAL A 661 -5.12 -19.75 -14.98
CA VAL A 661 -4.10 -20.78 -15.25
C VAL A 661 -4.18 -21.89 -14.22
N LEU A 662 -4.38 -21.56 -12.94
CA LEU A 662 -4.49 -22.57 -11.87
C LEU A 662 -5.93 -23.01 -11.57
N GLY A 663 -6.95 -22.27 -12.03
CA GLY A 663 -8.35 -22.58 -11.73
C GLY A 663 -8.76 -22.31 -10.27
N LEU A 664 -8.03 -21.46 -9.56
CA LEU A 664 -8.28 -21.11 -8.16
C LEU A 664 -9.26 -19.93 -8.05
N LYS A 665 -9.84 -19.73 -6.85
CA LYS A 665 -10.79 -18.63 -6.60
C LYS A 665 -10.14 -17.22 -6.68
N GLY A 666 -8.81 -17.15 -6.60
CA GLY A 666 -8.04 -15.91 -6.56
C GLY A 666 -7.93 -15.35 -5.13
N VAL A 667 -6.87 -14.58 -4.89
CA VAL A 667 -6.58 -13.92 -3.59
C VAL A 667 -7.30 -12.56 -3.46
N LEU A 668 -7.73 -11.99 -4.58
CA LEU A 668 -8.41 -10.70 -4.67
C LEU A 668 -9.78 -10.87 -5.34
N ASP A 669 -10.74 -10.05 -4.91
CA ASP A 669 -12.05 -10.01 -5.55
C ASP A 669 -11.95 -9.57 -7.01
N LYS A 670 -12.68 -10.24 -7.92
CA LYS A 670 -12.73 -9.86 -9.33
C LYS A 670 -13.26 -8.41 -9.47
N PRO A 671 -12.56 -7.51 -10.19
CA PRO A 671 -13.06 -6.17 -10.45
C PRO A 671 -14.44 -6.19 -11.11
N SER A 672 -15.32 -5.27 -10.73
CA SER A 672 -16.70 -5.19 -11.27
C SER A 672 -16.73 -5.10 -12.80
N LYS A 673 -15.73 -4.44 -13.41
CA LYS A 673 -15.54 -4.29 -14.86
C LYS A 673 -15.21 -5.59 -15.60
N LEU A 674 -14.82 -6.65 -14.87
CA LEU A 674 -14.44 -7.95 -15.42
C LEU A 674 -15.45 -9.06 -15.05
N LYS A 675 -16.59 -8.72 -14.42
CA LYS A 675 -17.65 -9.70 -14.11
C LYS A 675 -18.18 -10.32 -15.42
N GLY A 676 -17.99 -11.63 -15.58
CA GLY A 676 -18.41 -12.39 -16.76
C GLY A 676 -17.29 -12.77 -17.74
N LYS A 677 -16.09 -12.17 -17.62
CA LYS A 677 -14.89 -12.63 -18.34
C LYS A 677 -14.10 -13.60 -17.44
N ASN A 678 -13.82 -14.80 -17.93
CA ASN A 678 -13.12 -15.88 -17.19
C ASN A 678 -11.87 -16.39 -17.92
N SER A 679 -11.38 -15.66 -18.93
CA SER A 679 -10.17 -16.02 -19.66
C SER A 679 -9.35 -14.77 -20.02
N PHE A 680 -8.08 -14.78 -19.60
CA PHE A 680 -7.01 -13.81 -19.77
C PHE A 680 -5.80 -14.51 -20.40
N LEU A 681 -6.04 -15.63 -21.08
CA LEU A 681 -5.02 -16.45 -21.77
C LEU A 681 -4.59 -15.86 -23.13
N SER A 682 -5.23 -14.78 -23.58
CA SER A 682 -4.79 -13.98 -24.72
C SER A 682 -4.26 -12.62 -24.26
N LEU A 683 -3.33 -12.04 -25.04
CA LEU A 683 -2.72 -10.76 -24.74
C LEU A 683 -3.76 -9.64 -24.63
N ASP A 684 -4.72 -9.56 -25.56
CA ASP A 684 -5.79 -8.54 -25.54
C ASP A 684 -6.64 -8.62 -24.27
N ALA A 685 -7.01 -9.83 -23.84
CA ALA A 685 -7.82 -10.03 -22.64
C ALA A 685 -7.02 -9.71 -21.37
N PHE A 686 -5.73 -10.04 -21.35
CA PHE A 686 -4.82 -9.67 -20.27
C PHE A 686 -4.65 -8.14 -20.18
N GLU A 687 -4.46 -7.45 -21.31
CA GLU A 687 -4.38 -5.99 -21.34
C GLU A 687 -5.68 -5.31 -20.92
N ASP A 688 -6.83 -5.82 -21.34
CA ASP A 688 -8.14 -5.36 -20.86
C ASP A 688 -8.26 -5.46 -19.33
N ALA A 689 -7.78 -6.56 -18.76
CA ALA A 689 -7.75 -6.74 -17.30
C ALA A 689 -6.80 -5.74 -16.63
N MET A 690 -5.60 -5.54 -17.20
CA MET A 690 -4.65 -4.54 -16.70
C MET A 690 -5.19 -3.10 -16.78
N LYS A 691 -5.99 -2.76 -17.79
CA LYS A 691 -6.69 -1.46 -17.88
C LYS A 691 -7.78 -1.29 -16.82
N ALA A 692 -8.36 -2.39 -16.33
CA ALA A 692 -9.35 -2.39 -15.27
C ALA A 692 -8.75 -2.37 -13.85
N PHE A 693 -7.42 -2.47 -13.72
CA PHE A 693 -6.72 -2.45 -12.44
C PHE A 693 -6.93 -1.12 -11.68
N GLU A 694 -7.42 -1.21 -10.44
CA GLU A 694 -7.57 -0.07 -9.54
C GLU A 694 -6.84 -0.36 -8.22
N PRO A 695 -5.75 0.36 -7.88
CA PRO A 695 -4.91 0.04 -6.70
C PRO A 695 -5.65 0.02 -5.37
N LYS A 696 -6.75 0.78 -5.25
CA LYS A 696 -7.59 0.83 -4.04
C LYS A 696 -8.32 -0.49 -3.76
N ASN A 697 -8.48 -1.37 -4.75
CA ASN A 697 -9.15 -2.66 -4.61
C ASN A 697 -8.21 -3.77 -4.10
N VAL A 698 -6.92 -3.47 -3.93
CA VAL A 698 -5.92 -4.40 -3.37
C VAL A 698 -5.65 -4.00 -1.92
N ASP A 699 -6.25 -4.74 -0.99
CA ASP A 699 -6.16 -4.48 0.45
C ASP A 699 -4.90 -5.05 1.11
N ILE A 700 -4.20 -5.97 0.42
CA ILE A 700 -2.96 -6.58 0.91
C ILE A 700 -1.80 -5.61 0.61
N THR A 701 -1.24 -5.02 1.67
CA THR A 701 -0.15 -4.05 1.56
C THR A 701 1.21 -4.72 1.79
N PRO A 702 2.33 -4.09 1.39
CA PRO A 702 3.67 -4.56 1.76
C PRO A 702 3.86 -4.78 3.27
N HIS A 703 3.18 -4.00 4.11
CA HIS A 703 3.24 -4.14 5.55
C HIS A 703 2.60 -5.43 6.07
N SER A 704 1.77 -6.10 5.27
CA SER A 704 1.15 -7.38 5.59
C SER A 704 2.13 -8.56 5.42
N VAL A 705 3.18 -8.42 4.60
CA VAL A 705 4.14 -9.50 4.30
C VAL A 705 4.79 -10.05 5.57
N ARG A 706 5.20 -9.18 6.49
CA ARG A 706 5.75 -9.60 7.79
C ARG A 706 4.80 -10.49 8.59
N ALA A 707 3.50 -10.15 8.60
CA ALA A 707 2.50 -10.96 9.29
C ALA A 707 2.27 -12.28 8.53
N THR A 708 2.22 -12.25 7.20
CA THR A 708 2.11 -13.46 6.36
C THR A 708 3.28 -14.42 6.59
N VAL A 709 4.52 -13.96 6.53
CA VAL A 709 5.71 -14.81 6.74
C VAL A 709 5.74 -15.38 8.16
N VAL A 710 5.43 -14.57 9.18
CA VAL A 710 5.33 -15.06 10.56
C VAL A 710 4.24 -16.13 10.69
N SER A 711 3.06 -15.91 10.08
CA SER A 711 1.97 -16.88 10.04
C SER A 711 2.34 -18.16 9.31
N GLU A 712 3.14 -18.09 8.25
CA GLU A 712 3.60 -19.27 7.51
C GLU A 712 4.66 -20.05 8.27
N PHE A 713 5.56 -19.37 8.96
CA PHE A 713 6.67 -20.03 9.65
C PHE A 713 6.28 -20.54 11.03
N ILE A 714 5.24 -19.99 11.67
CA ILE A 714 4.85 -20.41 13.03
C ILE A 714 4.48 -21.91 13.17
N PRO A 715 3.89 -22.59 12.18
CA PRO A 715 3.66 -24.04 12.25
C PRO A 715 4.93 -24.86 12.00
N LEU A 716 5.99 -24.25 11.44
CA LEU A 716 7.19 -24.92 10.96
C LEU A 716 8.41 -24.72 11.86
N LEU A 717 8.53 -23.54 12.48
CA LEU A 717 9.72 -23.10 13.20
C LEU A 717 9.37 -22.58 14.61
N PRO A 718 10.24 -22.80 15.61
CA PRO A 718 10.07 -22.19 16.92
C PRO A 718 10.05 -20.66 16.83
N PRO A 719 9.22 -19.96 17.64
CA PRO A 719 9.14 -18.50 17.66
C PRO A 719 10.49 -17.78 17.85
N GLY A 720 11.45 -18.42 18.53
CA GLY A 720 12.81 -17.92 18.71
C GLY A 720 13.61 -17.83 17.41
N GLU A 721 13.47 -18.81 16.52
CA GLU A 721 14.17 -18.83 15.22
C GLU A 721 13.51 -17.87 14.23
N ILE A 722 12.17 -17.81 14.21
CA ILE A 722 11.43 -16.83 13.40
C ILE A 722 11.80 -15.39 13.82
N LYS A 723 12.06 -15.16 15.11
CA LYS A 723 12.54 -13.86 15.62
C LYS A 723 13.89 -13.47 15.00
N LYS A 724 14.85 -14.42 14.90
CA LYS A 724 16.15 -14.19 14.27
C LYS A 724 16.04 -13.87 12.79
N ILE A 725 15.04 -14.42 12.09
CA ILE A 725 14.80 -14.11 10.67
C ILE A 725 14.14 -12.73 10.50
N THR A 726 13.12 -12.44 11.31
CA THR A 726 12.19 -11.30 11.07
C THR A 726 12.52 -10.01 11.85
N GLY A 727 13.42 -10.08 12.83
CA GLY A 727 13.81 -8.94 13.68
C GLY A 727 12.66 -8.44 14.57
N HIS A 728 11.92 -9.33 15.24
CA HIS A 728 10.98 -8.92 16.30
C HIS A 728 11.75 -8.65 17.60
N ALA A 729 11.34 -7.63 18.37
CA ALA A 729 11.98 -7.29 19.64
C ALA A 729 11.82 -8.41 20.69
N SER A 730 10.63 -9.01 20.75
CA SER A 730 10.30 -10.10 21.67
C SER A 730 9.45 -11.17 21.00
N THR A 731 9.51 -12.39 21.53
CA THR A 731 8.67 -13.52 21.11
C THR A 731 7.18 -13.21 21.25
N ALA A 732 6.78 -12.51 22.31
CA ALA A 732 5.39 -12.07 22.48
C ALA A 732 4.95 -11.09 21.38
N HIS A 733 5.83 -10.18 20.96
CA HIS A 733 5.55 -9.29 19.85
C HIS A 733 5.54 -10.03 18.50
N LEU A 734 6.22 -11.17 18.36
CA LEU A 734 6.14 -12.03 17.18
C LEU A 734 4.82 -12.81 17.13
N LEU A 735 4.42 -13.42 18.24
CA LEU A 735 3.14 -14.14 18.37
C LEU A 735 1.94 -13.21 18.11
N TYR A 736 2.04 -11.93 18.46
CA TYR A 736 1.03 -10.92 18.10
C TYR A 736 0.83 -10.75 16.58
N TYR A 737 1.86 -11.02 15.77
CA TYR A 737 1.78 -10.96 14.30
C TYR A 737 1.37 -12.30 13.68
N ALA A 738 1.45 -13.40 14.41
CA ALA A 738 1.02 -14.70 13.96
C ALA A 738 -0.51 -14.76 13.91
N LYS A 739 -1.06 -14.64 12.71
CA LYS A 739 -2.43 -15.03 12.43
C LYS A 739 -2.42 -16.51 12.11
N ILE A 740 -2.65 -17.35 13.12
CA ILE A 740 -2.91 -18.77 12.87
C ILE A 740 -4.16 -18.83 12.00
N ASP A 741 -4.04 -19.50 10.86
CA ASP A 741 -5.10 -19.52 9.86
C ASP A 741 -6.38 -20.15 10.44
N LYS A 742 -7.50 -19.46 10.19
CA LYS A 742 -8.83 -19.96 10.55
C LYS A 742 -9.19 -21.19 9.73
N ASN A 743 -8.65 -21.38 8.52
CA ASN A 743 -8.86 -22.60 7.74
C ASN A 743 -8.01 -23.77 8.27
N TYR A 744 -6.80 -23.54 8.79
CA TYR A 744 -6.07 -24.54 9.58
C TYR A 744 -6.85 -24.95 10.85
N LEU A 745 -7.35 -23.98 11.62
CA LEU A 745 -8.20 -24.24 12.78
C LEU A 745 -9.57 -24.87 12.42
N LYS A 746 -10.15 -24.54 11.26
CA LYS A 746 -11.36 -25.16 10.72
C LYS A 746 -11.12 -26.57 10.22
N LYS A 747 -10.06 -26.85 9.45
CA LYS A 747 -9.68 -28.22 9.03
C LYS A 747 -9.53 -29.12 10.26
N VAL A 748 -8.92 -28.59 11.32
CA VAL A 748 -8.79 -29.26 12.63
C VAL A 748 -10.15 -29.42 13.36
N GLY A 749 -11.04 -28.44 13.28
CA GLY A 749 -12.40 -28.51 13.86
C GLY A 749 -13.40 -29.35 13.08
N GLU A 750 -13.23 -29.47 11.76
CA GLU A 750 -14.06 -30.23 10.81
C GLU A 750 -13.93 -31.75 11.04
N PHE A 751 -12.75 -32.23 11.43
CA PHE A 751 -12.52 -33.64 11.77
C PHE A 751 -13.29 -34.11 13.03
N GLN A 752 -13.59 -33.21 13.96
CA GLN A 752 -14.24 -33.56 15.22
C GLN A 752 -15.74 -33.29 15.21
N LYS A 753 -16.19 -32.34 14.37
CA LYS A 753 -17.62 -32.09 14.16
C LYS A 753 -18.32 -33.30 13.54
N ALA A 754 -17.60 -34.02 12.68
CA ALA A 754 -18.01 -35.28 12.09
C ALA A 754 -18.42 -36.36 13.11
N ILE A 755 -17.68 -36.43 14.21
CA ILE A 755 -17.86 -37.40 15.29
C ILE A 755 -19.07 -37.03 16.16
N ILE A 756 -19.26 -35.73 16.41
CA ILE A 756 -20.38 -35.23 17.21
C ILE A 756 -21.70 -35.38 16.46
N GLU A 757 -21.76 -34.98 15.19
CA GLU A 757 -23.00 -35.06 14.42
C GLU A 757 -23.35 -36.50 14.04
N ALA A 758 -22.39 -37.41 13.80
CA ALA A 758 -22.67 -38.85 13.67
C ALA A 758 -23.36 -39.41 14.93
N GLY A 759 -22.92 -38.97 16.12
CA GLY A 759 -23.54 -39.32 17.40
C GLY A 759 -24.91 -38.70 17.69
N PHE A 760 -25.31 -37.67 16.96
CA PHE A 760 -26.64 -37.05 17.05
C PHE A 760 -27.56 -37.39 15.85
N SER A 761 -27.02 -37.92 14.75
CA SER A 761 -27.77 -38.20 13.51
C SER A 761 -28.38 -39.60 13.47
N GLU A 762 -27.96 -40.53 14.34
CA GLU A 762 -28.60 -41.85 14.50
C GLU A 762 -29.89 -41.80 15.33
N VAL A 763 -30.48 -40.62 15.57
CA VAL A 763 -31.77 -40.46 16.27
C VAL A 763 -32.94 -40.34 15.27
N ARG A 764 -32.98 -41.20 14.25
CA ARG A 764 -34.24 -41.48 13.53
C ARG A 764 -34.48 -42.98 13.42
N GLU A 765 -35.39 -43.39 14.31
CA GLU A 765 -35.98 -44.72 14.53
C GLU A 765 -35.19 -45.69 15.42
N PRO A 766 -35.45 -45.70 16.75
CA PRO A 766 -35.19 -46.88 17.58
C PRO A 766 -36.16 -47.99 17.17
N ARG A 767 -35.63 -49.12 16.71
CA ARG A 767 -36.40 -50.37 16.62
C ARG A 767 -36.38 -51.03 17.99
N SER A 768 -37.47 -50.90 18.73
CA SER A 768 -37.79 -51.54 20.01
C SER A 768 -37.22 -50.87 21.28
N ILE A 769 -37.94 -51.12 22.38
CA ILE A 769 -37.85 -50.40 23.66
C ILE A 769 -36.78 -50.98 24.60
N ASP A 770 -36.10 -52.04 24.17
CA ASP A 770 -35.14 -52.81 24.97
C ASP A 770 -33.66 -52.43 24.71
N GLU A 771 -33.38 -51.48 23.81
CA GLU A 771 -32.02 -50.99 23.47
C GLU A 771 -31.72 -49.57 24.01
N ILE A 772 -32.44 -49.11 25.04
CA ILE A 772 -32.32 -47.74 25.57
C ILE A 772 -31.00 -47.50 26.35
N ASP A 773 -30.20 -48.54 26.62
CA ASP A 773 -28.96 -48.41 27.41
C ASP A 773 -27.68 -48.11 26.60
N ALA A 774 -27.72 -47.95 25.27
CA ALA A 774 -26.49 -47.76 24.49
C ALA A 774 -26.64 -46.84 23.26
N ILE A 775 -26.72 -45.53 23.49
CA ILE A 775 -26.20 -44.55 22.52
C ILE A 775 -25.18 -43.67 23.27
N ASP A 776 -24.19 -44.34 23.87
CA ASP A 776 -22.92 -43.73 24.21
C ASP A 776 -22.19 -43.53 22.88
N VAL A 777 -22.00 -42.27 22.47
CA VAL A 777 -20.94 -41.94 21.52
C VAL A 777 -19.65 -42.11 22.31
N ASP A 778 -19.25 -43.36 22.50
CA ASP A 778 -18.02 -43.73 23.18
C ASP A 778 -16.89 -43.19 22.32
N PHE A 779 -16.35 -42.04 22.74
CA PHE A 779 -14.93 -41.83 22.54
C PHE A 779 -14.28 -43.07 23.14
N VAL A 780 -13.68 -43.90 22.28
CA VAL A 780 -12.90 -45.06 22.74
C VAL A 780 -11.99 -44.54 23.84
N SER A 781 -12.19 -45.05 25.06
CA SER A 781 -11.51 -44.54 26.23
C SER A 781 -10.02 -44.51 25.94
N ALA A 782 -9.32 -43.46 26.36
CA ALA A 782 -7.87 -43.40 26.17
C ALA A 782 -7.17 -44.64 26.77
N LYS A 783 -7.79 -45.28 27.78
CA LYS A 783 -7.36 -46.56 28.30
C LYS A 783 -7.43 -47.68 27.26
N ASP A 784 -8.53 -47.79 26.53
CA ASP A 784 -8.74 -48.85 25.53
C ASP A 784 -7.82 -48.67 24.31
N ILE A 785 -7.63 -47.42 23.84
CA ILE A 785 -6.66 -47.10 22.78
C ILE A 785 -5.24 -47.48 23.22
N ASN A 786 -4.85 -47.10 24.45
CA ASN A 786 -3.53 -47.42 24.99
C ASN A 786 -3.34 -48.93 25.22
N GLU A 787 -4.37 -49.66 25.64
CA GLU A 787 -4.35 -51.12 25.82
C GLU A 787 -4.14 -51.83 24.48
N LYS A 788 -4.88 -51.42 23.43
CA LYS A 788 -4.73 -51.97 22.07
C LYS A 788 -3.37 -51.65 21.47
N LEU A 789 -2.90 -50.41 21.59
CA LEU A 789 -1.59 -50.00 21.11
C LEU A 789 -0.45 -50.74 21.84
N ARG A 790 -0.61 -50.97 23.16
CA ARG A 790 0.31 -51.78 23.96
C ARG A 790 0.32 -53.24 23.50
N ASN A 791 -0.84 -53.84 23.23
CA ASN A 791 -0.94 -55.20 22.75
C ASN A 791 -0.37 -55.37 21.33
N ALA A 792 -0.63 -54.42 20.43
CA ALA A 792 -0.05 -54.39 19.09
C ALA A 792 1.50 -54.33 19.13
N LEU A 793 2.06 -53.43 19.96
CA LEU A 793 3.52 -53.35 20.15
C LEU A 793 4.12 -54.62 20.77
N ARG A 794 3.38 -55.35 21.62
CA ARG A 794 3.82 -56.64 22.17
C ARG A 794 3.87 -57.73 21.10
N GLN A 795 2.94 -57.72 20.15
CA GLN A 795 2.87 -58.70 19.06
C GLN A 795 3.93 -58.45 17.98
N ASN A 796 4.01 -57.24 17.44
CA ASN A 796 4.96 -56.90 16.38
C ASN A 796 5.34 -55.41 16.41
N ARG A 797 6.48 -55.09 17.04
CA ARG A 797 6.94 -53.71 17.22
C ARG A 797 7.14 -52.96 15.90
N GLU A 798 7.84 -53.56 14.93
CA GLU A 798 8.15 -52.88 13.68
C GLU A 798 6.90 -52.73 12.81
N GLY A 799 6.06 -53.77 12.75
CA GLY A 799 4.76 -53.73 12.07
C GLY A 799 3.85 -52.67 12.66
N THR A 800 3.77 -52.55 13.99
CA THR A 800 2.94 -51.53 14.67
C THR A 800 3.46 -50.11 14.45
N LEU A 801 4.76 -49.86 14.59
CA LEU A 801 5.33 -48.54 14.32
C LEU A 801 5.08 -48.10 12.88
N HIS A 802 5.18 -49.05 11.94
CA HIS A 802 4.81 -48.81 10.56
C HIS A 802 3.32 -48.54 10.44
N ASP A 803 2.44 -49.48 10.78
CA ASP A 803 1.00 -49.43 10.47
C ASP A 803 0.25 -48.29 11.18
N TYR A 804 0.61 -47.97 12.42
CA TYR A 804 0.03 -46.85 13.18
C TYR A 804 0.62 -45.49 12.80
N GLY A 805 1.52 -45.42 11.80
CA GLY A 805 2.12 -44.18 11.31
C GLY A 805 2.92 -43.45 12.40
N ALA A 806 3.75 -44.20 13.15
CA ALA A 806 4.47 -43.65 14.29
C ALA A 806 5.52 -42.61 13.85
N VAL A 807 5.51 -41.45 14.50
CA VAL A 807 6.45 -40.35 14.27
C VAL A 807 7.13 -39.94 15.58
N SER A 808 8.38 -39.51 15.50
CA SER A 808 9.12 -38.90 16.61
C SER A 808 10.06 -37.83 16.08
N ASN A 809 10.32 -36.77 16.85
CA ASN A 809 11.31 -35.78 16.47
C ASN A 809 12.72 -36.40 16.52
N ALA A 810 13.63 -35.92 15.67
CA ALA A 810 15.03 -36.34 15.71
C ALA A 810 15.85 -35.41 16.63
N SER A 811 16.80 -35.96 17.38
CA SER A 811 17.73 -35.16 18.17
C SER A 811 18.70 -34.37 17.27
N PRO A 812 18.94 -33.07 17.52
CA PRO A 812 19.97 -32.29 16.85
C PRO A 812 21.35 -32.70 17.38
N ALA A 813 21.93 -33.78 16.85
CA ALA A 813 23.25 -34.26 17.26
C ALA A 813 24.38 -33.43 16.64
N LYS A 814 25.42 -33.11 17.43
CA LYS A 814 26.68 -32.51 16.95
C LYS A 814 27.70 -33.54 16.42
N ASN A 815 27.46 -34.84 16.63
CA ASN A 815 28.35 -35.92 16.20
C ASN A 815 27.56 -36.92 15.33
N ALA A 816 28.12 -37.26 14.16
CA ALA A 816 27.42 -37.80 12.99
C ALA A 816 27.02 -39.29 13.05
N ASP A 817 27.33 -40.05 14.10
CA ASP A 817 27.24 -41.52 13.99
C ASP A 817 25.97 -42.19 14.55
N THR A 818 25.11 -41.49 15.31
CA THR A 818 23.81 -42.07 15.75
C THR A 818 22.72 -41.02 15.96
N ILE A 819 21.73 -40.96 15.05
CA ILE A 819 20.51 -40.16 15.24
C ILE A 819 19.66 -40.80 16.35
N SER A 820 19.53 -40.09 17.47
CA SER A 820 18.67 -40.50 18.58
C SER A 820 17.23 -40.10 18.31
N SER A 821 16.33 -41.07 18.12
CA SER A 821 14.89 -40.87 17.92
C SER A 821 14.07 -41.84 18.79
N GLY A 822 12.86 -41.42 19.18
CA GLY A 822 11.94 -42.27 19.95
C GLY A 822 11.62 -43.59 19.26
N ILE A 823 11.50 -43.58 17.92
CA ILE A 823 11.26 -44.78 17.11
C ILE A 823 12.41 -45.79 17.29
N ASN A 824 13.66 -45.35 17.25
CA ASN A 824 14.83 -46.22 17.42
C ASN A 824 14.91 -46.78 18.85
N VAL A 825 14.53 -45.98 19.85
CA VAL A 825 14.53 -46.41 21.26
C VAL A 825 13.42 -47.42 21.54
N ILE A 826 12.22 -47.27 20.96
CA ILE A 826 11.13 -48.23 21.12
C ILE A 826 11.49 -49.61 20.55
N LYS A 827 12.26 -49.66 19.45
CA LYS A 827 12.71 -50.94 18.88
C LYS A 827 13.60 -51.73 19.84
N SER A 828 14.49 -51.05 20.55
CA SER A 828 15.56 -51.67 21.35
C SER A 828 15.22 -51.88 22.82
N ARG A 829 14.30 -51.11 23.41
CA ARG A 829 13.96 -51.20 24.84
C ARG A 829 12.85 -52.20 25.18
N PRO A 830 12.80 -52.72 26.43
CA PRO A 830 11.65 -53.47 26.94
C PRO A 830 10.39 -52.61 27.03
N ILE A 831 9.23 -53.19 26.70
CA ILE A 831 7.92 -52.50 26.73
C ILE A 831 7.53 -52.05 28.14
N ASP A 832 7.98 -52.74 29.19
CA ASP A 832 7.66 -52.40 30.58
C ASP A 832 8.25 -51.05 31.01
N ASN A 833 9.21 -50.51 30.25
CA ASN A 833 9.78 -49.18 30.46
C ASN A 833 8.98 -48.08 29.73
N PHE A 834 7.91 -48.41 29.03
CA PHE A 834 7.12 -47.47 28.23
C PHE A 834 5.93 -46.96 29.04
N SER A 835 5.77 -45.64 29.14
CA SER A 835 4.50 -45.03 29.53
C SER A 835 3.67 -44.73 28.30
N PHE A 836 2.45 -45.23 28.27
CA PHE A 836 1.45 -44.92 27.25
C PHE A 836 0.60 -43.75 27.76
N ASN A 837 0.91 -42.54 27.30
CA ASN A 837 0.14 -41.34 27.63
C ASN A 837 -0.89 -41.09 26.52
N ASN A 838 -1.96 -40.38 26.85
CA ASN A 838 -3.03 -40.04 25.89
C ASN A 838 -2.52 -39.37 24.61
N THR A 839 -1.43 -38.60 24.67
CA THR A 839 -0.88 -37.85 23.53
C THR A 839 0.34 -38.49 22.88
N HIS A 840 1.03 -39.42 23.55
CA HIS A 840 2.30 -39.99 23.08
C HIS A 840 2.73 -41.20 23.93
N ILE A 841 3.58 -42.03 23.36
CA ILE A 841 4.33 -43.07 24.07
C ILE A 841 5.69 -42.49 24.50
N CYS A 842 5.98 -42.60 25.80
CA CYS A 842 7.27 -42.24 26.38
C CYS A 842 8.08 -43.49 26.70
N PRO A 843 9.23 -43.73 26.04
CA PRO A 843 10.03 -44.94 26.26
C PRO A 843 10.91 -44.90 27.54
N PHE A 844 10.80 -43.84 28.35
CA PHE A 844 11.56 -43.61 29.59
C PHE A 844 10.64 -43.50 30.81
N ASN A 845 9.48 -44.16 30.77
CA ASN A 845 8.51 -44.17 31.87
C ASN A 845 8.16 -42.77 32.45
N ASN A 846 8.00 -41.75 31.59
CA ASN A 846 7.74 -40.35 31.96
C ASN A 846 8.82 -39.65 32.82
N GLU A 847 10.02 -40.23 32.90
CA GLU A 847 11.23 -39.63 33.48
C GLU A 847 12.15 -39.11 32.36
N CYS A 848 12.46 -37.80 32.39
CA CYS A 848 13.23 -37.16 31.31
C CYS A 848 14.73 -37.54 31.40
N PRO A 849 15.34 -38.13 30.36
CA PRO A 849 16.76 -38.48 30.36
C PRO A 849 17.65 -37.24 30.27
N LYS A 850 18.94 -37.38 30.65
CA LYS A 850 19.89 -36.26 30.82
C LYS A 850 20.09 -35.41 29.57
N ASP A 851 20.01 -36.02 28.39
CA ASP A 851 20.12 -35.37 27.10
C ASP A 851 18.86 -34.56 26.75
N VAL A 852 17.67 -35.04 27.10
CA VAL A 852 16.43 -34.24 27.04
C VAL A 852 16.50 -33.05 28.00
N VAL A 853 16.97 -33.26 29.23
CA VAL A 853 17.15 -32.17 30.22
C VAL A 853 18.20 -31.15 29.75
N ARG A 854 19.23 -31.59 29.05
CA ARG A 854 20.25 -30.70 28.48
C ARG A 854 19.68 -29.82 27.35
N SER A 855 18.86 -30.40 26.47
CA SER A 855 18.22 -29.67 25.36
C SER A 855 17.03 -28.82 25.82
N PHE A 856 16.36 -29.23 26.89
CA PHE A 856 15.20 -28.56 27.48
C PHE A 856 15.37 -28.45 29.00
N PRO A 857 16.00 -27.36 29.51
CA PRO A 857 16.31 -27.21 30.94
C PRO A 857 15.09 -27.26 31.87
N SER A 858 13.90 -26.88 31.37
CA SER A 858 12.64 -26.94 32.10
C SER A 858 11.97 -28.31 32.09
N ALA A 859 12.55 -29.32 31.42
CA ALA A 859 11.97 -30.66 31.27
C ALA A 859 11.58 -31.36 32.58
N PRO A 860 12.36 -31.28 33.68
CA PRO A 860 11.99 -31.94 34.94
C PRO A 860 10.67 -31.43 35.54
N ILE A 861 10.30 -30.18 35.27
CA ILE A 861 9.14 -29.50 35.88
C ILE A 861 7.99 -29.39 34.88
N MET A 862 8.27 -28.98 33.63
CA MET A 862 7.24 -28.64 32.65
C MET A 862 6.97 -29.75 31.61
N LYS A 863 7.87 -30.72 31.45
CA LYS A 863 7.78 -31.87 30.51
C LYS A 863 7.37 -31.49 29.07
N PRO A 864 8.30 -31.01 28.22
CA PRO A 864 8.05 -30.61 26.83
C PRO A 864 7.90 -31.83 25.90
N CYS A 865 6.85 -32.63 26.10
CA CYS A 865 6.65 -33.88 25.37
C CYS A 865 6.29 -33.68 23.89
N GLY A 866 5.83 -32.49 23.49
CA GLY A 866 5.60 -32.13 22.09
C GLY A 866 6.91 -32.03 21.33
N ALA A 867 7.85 -31.25 21.86
CA ALA A 867 9.18 -31.04 21.25
C ALA A 867 10.16 -32.21 21.48
N CYS A 868 9.93 -33.05 22.50
CA CYS A 868 10.81 -34.16 22.86
C CYS A 868 11.08 -35.14 21.70
N PHE A 869 12.36 -35.45 21.46
CA PHE A 869 12.83 -36.38 20.42
C PHE A 869 12.60 -37.86 20.77
N TYR A 870 12.32 -38.20 22.02
CA TYR A 870 11.95 -39.56 22.43
C TYR A 870 10.44 -39.81 22.49
N SER A 871 9.63 -38.76 22.35
CA SER A 871 8.17 -38.85 22.35
C SER A 871 7.68 -39.42 21.02
N VAL A 872 7.13 -40.63 21.06
CA VAL A 872 6.59 -41.33 19.88
C VAL A 872 5.08 -41.13 19.80
N LYS A 873 4.61 -40.66 18.67
CA LYS A 873 3.22 -40.23 18.44
C LYS A 873 2.66 -41.01 17.26
N THR A 874 1.41 -41.42 17.31
CA THR A 874 0.77 -42.27 16.28
C THR A 874 -0.56 -41.65 15.84
N VAL A 875 -1.15 -42.17 14.76
CA VAL A 875 -2.41 -41.69 14.21
C VAL A 875 -3.53 -41.70 15.26
N ASP A 876 -3.60 -42.72 16.12
CA ASP A 876 -4.64 -42.80 17.17
C ASP A 876 -4.47 -41.77 18.30
N HIS A 877 -3.28 -41.17 18.47
CA HIS A 877 -3.08 -40.08 19.42
C HIS A 877 -3.61 -38.74 18.89
N LEU A 878 -3.95 -38.63 17.60
CA LEU A 878 -4.35 -37.38 16.95
C LEU A 878 -5.48 -36.63 17.69
N PRO A 879 -6.58 -37.27 18.13
CA PRO A 879 -7.65 -36.58 18.86
C PRO A 879 -7.16 -35.99 20.18
N SER A 880 -6.35 -36.75 20.92
CA SER A 880 -5.78 -36.31 22.20
C SER A 880 -4.77 -35.17 22.03
N ILE A 881 -3.94 -35.20 20.98
CA ILE A 881 -2.99 -34.13 20.67
C ILE A 881 -3.74 -32.83 20.32
N LEU A 882 -4.82 -32.93 19.54
CA LEU A 882 -5.67 -31.79 19.22
C LEU A 882 -6.35 -31.20 20.46
N GLY A 883 -6.84 -32.05 21.37
CA GLY A 883 -7.37 -31.62 22.67
C GLY A 883 -6.30 -30.88 23.50
N LYS A 884 -5.05 -31.37 23.48
CA LYS A 884 -3.93 -30.73 24.17
C LYS A 884 -3.59 -29.35 23.60
N ILE A 885 -3.57 -29.22 22.27
CA ILE A 885 -3.35 -27.93 21.57
C ILE A 885 -4.42 -26.91 21.97
N ARG A 886 -5.71 -27.32 22.02
CA ARG A 886 -6.79 -26.44 22.47
C ARG A 886 -6.63 -26.02 23.92
N ALA A 887 -6.32 -26.96 24.82
CA ALA A 887 -6.11 -26.66 26.23
C ALA A 887 -4.96 -25.66 26.43
N TYR A 888 -3.84 -25.85 25.74
CA TYR A 888 -2.70 -24.92 25.80
C TYR A 888 -3.00 -23.57 25.17
N THR A 889 -3.78 -23.52 24.08
CA THR A 889 -4.18 -22.27 23.44
C THR A 889 -5.12 -21.46 24.33
N ASP A 890 -6.08 -22.12 24.99
CA ASP A 890 -6.98 -21.50 25.96
C ASP A 890 -6.19 -20.93 27.16
N GLU A 891 -5.30 -21.74 27.78
CA GLU A 891 -4.45 -21.30 28.91
C GLU A 891 -3.54 -20.13 28.50
N ASN A 892 -2.98 -20.15 27.30
CA ASN A 892 -2.14 -19.08 26.77
C ASN A 892 -2.92 -17.77 26.58
N ALA A 893 -4.16 -17.84 26.07
CA ALA A 893 -5.03 -16.68 25.91
C ALA A 893 -5.43 -16.05 27.25
N GLU A 894 -5.67 -16.88 28.28
CA GLU A 894 -5.95 -16.44 29.64
C GLU A 894 -4.74 -15.74 30.28
N LEU A 895 -3.56 -16.35 30.20
CA LEU A 895 -2.32 -15.75 30.69
C LEU A 895 -2.02 -14.42 29.97
N GLU A 896 -2.30 -14.32 28.68
CA GLU A 896 -2.16 -13.08 27.93
C GLU A 896 -3.12 -11.99 28.41
N ALA A 897 -4.41 -12.32 28.62
CA ALA A 897 -5.39 -11.39 29.14
C ALA A 897 -5.01 -10.89 30.55
N PHE A 898 -4.56 -11.81 31.40
CA PHE A 898 -4.07 -11.50 32.75
C PHE A 898 -2.83 -10.59 32.71
N ILE A 899 -1.80 -10.95 31.94
CA ILE A 899 -0.58 -10.14 31.81
C ILE A 899 -0.90 -8.73 31.28
N LYS A 900 -1.83 -8.62 30.32
CA LYS A 900 -2.25 -7.33 29.77
C LYS A 900 -2.97 -6.47 30.82
N GLN A 901 -3.85 -7.08 31.62
CA GLN A 901 -4.56 -6.39 32.69
C GLN A 901 -3.59 -5.96 33.81
N ALA A 902 -2.67 -6.82 34.23
CA ALA A 902 -1.66 -6.51 35.23
C ALA A 902 -0.75 -5.35 34.79
N LYS A 903 -0.27 -5.37 33.54
CA LYS A 903 0.51 -4.28 32.95
C LYS A 903 -0.26 -2.97 32.88
N SER A 904 -1.56 -3.02 32.57
CA SER A 904 -2.41 -1.81 32.56
C SER A 904 -2.60 -1.17 33.93
N LYS A 905 -2.35 -1.94 35.00
CA LYS A 905 -2.38 -1.48 36.39
C LYS A 905 -1.00 -1.12 36.95
N GLY A 906 0.05 -1.17 36.13
CA GLY A 906 1.41 -0.76 36.52
C GLY A 906 2.25 -1.83 37.23
N VAL A 907 1.85 -3.11 37.19
CA VAL A 907 2.62 -4.22 37.76
C VAL A 907 3.93 -4.42 36.97
N ASP A 908 5.06 -4.58 37.67
CA ASP A 908 6.37 -4.76 37.05
C ASP A 908 6.54 -6.14 36.39
N ASN A 909 7.42 -6.22 35.39
CA ASN A 909 7.67 -7.48 34.67
C ASN A 909 8.33 -8.55 35.55
N CYS A 910 9.07 -8.18 36.60
CA CYS A 910 9.72 -9.16 37.49
C CYS A 910 8.69 -9.98 38.28
N GLU A 911 7.58 -9.36 38.69
CA GLU A 911 6.46 -10.01 39.39
C GLU A 911 5.62 -10.90 38.47
N LEU A 912 5.74 -10.75 37.15
CA LEU A 912 5.01 -11.52 36.14
C LEU A 912 5.86 -12.61 35.47
N ASN A 913 7.09 -12.83 35.94
CA ASN A 913 8.07 -13.66 35.25
C ASN A 913 7.64 -15.13 35.13
N GLU A 914 6.98 -15.68 36.15
CA GLU A 914 6.47 -17.05 36.15
C GLU A 914 5.40 -17.24 35.05
N GLN A 915 4.46 -16.32 34.94
CA GLN A 915 3.33 -16.32 34.01
C GLN A 915 3.83 -16.07 32.59
N ILE A 916 4.83 -15.19 32.41
CA ILE A 916 5.53 -14.99 31.14
C ILE A 916 6.28 -16.27 30.71
N THR A 917 6.93 -16.96 31.65
CA THR A 917 7.67 -18.20 31.39
C THR A 917 6.74 -19.35 31.03
N ARG A 918 5.63 -19.52 31.77
CA ARG A 918 4.58 -20.49 31.47
C ARG A 918 3.96 -20.23 30.11
N ARG A 919 3.65 -18.98 29.80
CA ARG A 919 3.10 -18.58 28.49
C ARG A 919 4.04 -18.94 27.33
N LYS A 920 5.34 -18.70 27.48
CA LYS A 920 6.35 -19.08 26.48
C LYS A 920 6.38 -20.60 26.27
N PHE A 921 6.47 -21.36 27.37
CA PHE A 921 6.44 -22.81 27.33
C PHE A 921 5.20 -23.35 26.59
N LEU A 922 4.00 -22.86 26.94
CA LEU A 922 2.76 -23.27 26.27
C LEU A 922 2.78 -22.98 24.77
N SER A 923 3.33 -21.83 24.38
CA SER A 923 3.43 -21.44 22.97
C SER A 923 4.37 -22.36 22.19
N ASP A 924 5.54 -22.65 22.75
CA ASP A 924 6.53 -23.53 22.12
C ASP A 924 6.01 -24.97 22.00
N GLU A 925 5.35 -25.50 23.04
CA GLU A 925 4.73 -26.82 23.00
C GLU A 925 3.54 -26.88 22.03
N THR A 926 2.70 -25.84 21.98
CA THR A 926 1.58 -25.79 21.04
C THR A 926 2.07 -25.92 19.59
N VAL A 927 3.17 -25.24 19.25
CA VAL A 927 3.80 -25.37 17.93
C VAL A 927 4.29 -26.79 17.70
N ALA A 928 5.04 -27.37 18.66
CA ALA A 928 5.57 -28.73 18.51
C ALA A 928 4.48 -29.79 18.34
N TRP A 929 3.36 -29.66 19.06
CA TRP A 929 2.19 -30.51 18.89
C TRP A 929 1.51 -30.28 17.53
N ALA A 930 1.36 -29.03 17.08
CA ALA A 930 0.76 -28.69 15.80
C ALA A 930 1.57 -29.24 14.60
N SER A 931 2.90 -29.16 14.64
CA SER A 931 3.76 -29.77 13.62
C SER A 931 3.58 -31.29 13.58
N THR A 932 3.44 -31.94 14.74
CA THR A 932 3.15 -33.39 14.80
C THR A 932 1.79 -33.71 14.17
N VAL A 933 0.75 -32.95 14.48
CA VAL A 933 -0.61 -33.13 13.92
C VAL A 933 -0.57 -33.13 12.40
N HIS A 934 0.16 -32.19 11.81
CA HIS A 934 0.31 -32.13 10.35
C HIS A 934 0.94 -33.39 9.77
N CYS A 935 2.01 -33.90 10.40
CA CYS A 935 2.64 -35.15 9.97
C CYS A 935 1.69 -36.35 10.11
N LEU A 936 0.99 -36.46 11.25
CA LEU A 936 0.08 -37.58 11.53
C LEU A 936 -1.16 -37.57 10.63
N ASP A 937 -1.71 -36.40 10.30
CA ASP A 937 -2.86 -36.28 9.40
C ASP A 937 -2.49 -36.69 7.96
N ARG A 938 -1.29 -36.33 7.50
CA ARG A 938 -0.77 -36.81 6.20
C ARG A 938 -0.58 -38.34 6.21
N MET A 939 -0.01 -38.88 7.29
CA MET A 939 0.12 -40.33 7.45
C MET A 939 -1.25 -41.03 7.49
N ARG A 940 -2.29 -40.40 8.05
CA ARG A 940 -3.66 -40.93 8.05
C ARG A 940 -4.20 -41.05 6.63
N ILE A 941 -4.14 -39.95 5.87
CA ILE A 941 -4.66 -39.88 4.49
C ILE A 941 -3.97 -40.93 3.59
N GLU A 942 -2.65 -41.06 3.69
CA GLU A 942 -1.89 -42.06 2.93
C GLU A 942 -2.28 -43.51 3.27
N ARG A 943 -2.88 -43.75 4.44
CA ARG A 943 -3.20 -45.08 4.98
C ARG A 943 -4.69 -45.44 4.92
N GLU A 944 -5.57 -44.47 4.68
CA GLU A 944 -7.01 -44.70 4.45
C GLU A 944 -7.26 -45.59 3.22
N SER A 945 -6.40 -45.55 2.19
CA SER A 945 -6.54 -46.33 0.96
C SER A 945 -5.92 -47.73 1.00
N ARG A 946 -5.50 -48.21 2.17
CA ARG A 946 -4.71 -49.46 2.29
C ARG A 946 -5.59 -50.64 2.69
N GLU A 947 -5.61 -51.68 1.85
CA GLU A 947 -6.44 -52.89 2.06
C GLU A 947 -5.77 -53.94 2.98
N GLN A 948 -4.44 -53.92 3.11
CA GLN A 948 -3.67 -54.93 3.86
C GLN A 948 -2.88 -54.31 5.03
N TRP A 949 -2.98 -54.94 6.20
CA TRP A 949 -2.38 -54.51 7.46
C TRP A 949 -1.49 -55.63 8.05
N LEU A 950 -0.29 -55.29 8.53
CA LEU A 950 0.65 -56.22 9.15
C LEU A 950 0.29 -56.49 10.62
N VAL A 951 -0.37 -55.53 11.27
CA VAL A 951 -0.96 -55.63 12.61
C VAL A 951 -2.42 -55.15 12.59
N GLN A 952 -3.09 -55.10 13.74
CA GLN A 952 -4.46 -54.57 13.83
C GLN A 952 -4.55 -53.14 13.26
N LYS A 953 -5.61 -52.86 12.51
CA LYS A 953 -5.90 -51.54 11.92
C LYS A 953 -6.05 -50.47 13.04
N PRO A 954 -5.41 -49.29 12.90
CA PRO A 954 -5.62 -48.17 13.82
C PRO A 954 -7.09 -47.79 13.95
N GLU A 955 -7.52 -47.49 15.16
CA GLU A 955 -8.94 -47.33 15.49
C GLU A 955 -9.53 -46.07 14.85
N LEU A 956 -8.72 -45.02 14.69
CA LEU A 956 -9.10 -43.78 14.01
C LEU A 956 -9.40 -43.97 12.51
N LEU A 957 -8.99 -45.09 11.90
CA LEU A 957 -9.20 -45.39 10.47
C LEU A 957 -10.47 -46.21 10.20
N ASN A 958 -11.29 -46.52 11.20
CA ASN A 958 -12.57 -47.22 11.03
C ASN A 958 -13.68 -46.28 10.53
N GLU A 959 -14.60 -46.78 9.70
CA GLU A 959 -15.42 -46.05 8.70
C GLU A 959 -16.48 -45.03 9.21
N HIS A 960 -16.47 -44.60 10.48
CA HIS A 960 -17.57 -43.79 11.06
C HIS A 960 -17.30 -42.27 11.16
N LEU A 961 -16.54 -41.67 10.24
CA LEU A 961 -16.19 -40.24 10.31
C LEU A 961 -16.84 -39.42 9.17
N ILE A 962 -18.07 -38.94 9.39
CA ILE A 962 -18.84 -38.14 8.40
C ILE A 962 -18.50 -36.65 8.47
N LYS A 963 -17.83 -36.11 7.44
CA LYS A 963 -17.34 -34.72 7.31
C LYS A 963 -18.42 -33.62 7.36
N ILE A 964 -18.36 -32.68 8.32
CA ILE A 964 -19.22 -31.45 8.34
C ILE A 964 -18.47 -30.21 8.89
N SER A 965 -18.77 -29.02 8.34
CA SER A 965 -18.15 -27.72 8.64
C SER A 965 -18.75 -26.96 9.85
N SER A 966 -17.90 -26.24 10.61
CA SER A 966 -18.27 -25.36 11.74
C SER A 966 -17.81 -23.90 11.54
N THR A 967 -18.58 -22.97 12.11
CA THR A 967 -18.23 -21.56 12.36
C THR A 967 -17.79 -21.34 13.81
N GLU A 968 -16.78 -20.49 14.04
CA GLU A 968 -16.23 -20.16 15.37
C GLU A 968 -17.26 -19.45 16.26
N GLY A 969 -17.44 -19.91 17.51
CA GLY A 969 -18.20 -19.21 18.55
C GLY A 969 -19.53 -19.84 18.99
N SER A 970 -19.91 -21.00 18.45
CA SER A 970 -21.20 -21.65 18.74
C SER A 970 -21.18 -22.58 19.96
N LEU A 971 -22.38 -22.88 20.49
CA LEU A 971 -22.67 -23.91 21.49
C LEU A 971 -22.01 -25.26 21.15
N SER A 972 -21.86 -25.57 19.87
CA SER A 972 -21.18 -26.75 19.33
C SER A 972 -19.73 -26.89 19.78
N ASN A 973 -18.99 -25.77 19.91
CA ASN A 973 -17.60 -25.80 20.39
C ASN A 973 -17.53 -26.09 21.90
N LEU A 974 -18.51 -25.61 22.67
CA LEU A 974 -18.59 -25.92 24.10
C LEU A 974 -18.97 -27.39 24.35
N LEU A 975 -19.89 -27.93 23.55
CA LEU A 975 -20.25 -29.35 23.54
C LEU A 975 -19.05 -30.24 23.17
N LEU A 976 -18.28 -29.84 22.16
CA LEU A 976 -17.04 -30.53 21.78
C LEU A 976 -16.06 -30.60 22.97
N LYS A 977 -15.80 -29.47 23.63
CA LYS A 977 -14.91 -29.43 24.80
C LYS A 977 -15.44 -30.26 25.97
N ALA A 978 -16.76 -30.29 26.18
CA ALA A 978 -17.41 -31.13 27.18
C ALA A 978 -17.21 -32.63 26.87
N SER A 979 -17.42 -33.04 25.63
CA SER A 979 -17.21 -34.44 25.21
C SER A 979 -15.74 -34.86 25.31
N GLU A 980 -14.80 -33.98 24.94
CA GLU A 980 -13.36 -34.22 25.10
C GLU A 980 -12.96 -34.37 26.58
N ALA A 981 -13.54 -33.56 27.46
CA ALA A 981 -13.29 -33.64 28.90
C ALA A 981 -13.85 -34.94 29.52
N ARG A 982 -14.95 -35.49 28.99
CA ARG A 982 -15.48 -36.80 29.39
C ARG A 982 -14.55 -37.94 28.95
N ALA A 983 -14.03 -37.90 27.73
CA ALA A 983 -13.07 -38.88 27.21
C ALA A 983 -11.70 -38.78 27.89
N HIS A 984 -11.29 -37.56 28.24
CA HIS A 984 -9.99 -37.23 28.82
C HIS A 984 -10.17 -36.27 30.00
N ALA A 985 -10.19 -36.83 31.22
CA ALA A 985 -10.40 -36.08 32.46
C ALA A 985 -9.48 -34.86 32.63
N GLU A 986 -8.25 -34.93 32.12
CA GLU A 986 -7.26 -33.84 32.16
C GLU A 986 -7.65 -32.57 31.39
N TYR A 987 -8.67 -32.64 30.52
CA TYR A 987 -9.19 -31.49 29.79
C TYR A 987 -10.41 -30.84 30.48
N PHE A 988 -10.87 -31.37 31.62
CA PHE A 988 -11.89 -30.72 32.46
C PHE A 988 -11.29 -29.57 33.28
N THR A 989 -10.97 -28.47 32.60
CA THR A 989 -10.35 -27.30 33.23
C THR A 989 -11.35 -26.48 34.06
N PRO A 990 -10.90 -25.72 35.09
CA PRO A 990 -11.77 -24.80 35.84
C PRO A 990 -12.50 -23.80 34.95
N THR A 991 -11.86 -23.32 33.88
CA THR A 991 -12.48 -22.45 32.89
C THR A 991 -13.59 -23.15 32.11
N LEU A 992 -13.36 -24.39 31.66
CA LEU A 992 -14.39 -25.17 30.99
C LEU A 992 -15.59 -25.42 31.92
N LYS A 993 -15.32 -25.78 33.19
CA LYS A 993 -16.36 -25.89 34.25
C LYS A 993 -17.16 -24.59 34.38
N HIS A 994 -16.50 -23.42 34.43
CA HIS A 994 -17.19 -22.13 34.51
C HIS A 994 -18.01 -21.82 33.24
N LYS A 995 -17.47 -22.10 32.05
CA LYS A 995 -18.19 -21.90 30.77
C LYS A 995 -19.41 -22.81 30.66
N LEU A 996 -19.30 -24.07 31.10
CA LEU A 996 -20.41 -25.02 31.17
C LEU A 996 -21.47 -24.57 32.18
N LYS A 997 -21.08 -24.14 33.40
CA LYS A 997 -22.02 -23.57 34.38
C LYS A 997 -22.74 -22.32 33.82
N SER A 998 -22.01 -21.43 33.13
CA SER A 998 -22.61 -20.25 32.51
C SER A 998 -23.57 -20.59 31.38
N ALA A 999 -23.22 -21.53 30.51
CA ALA A 999 -24.09 -21.98 29.42
C ALA A 999 -25.32 -22.72 29.94
N ARG A 1000 -25.16 -23.64 30.90
CA ARG A 1000 -26.25 -24.29 31.64
C ARG A 1000 -27.22 -23.25 32.20
N ASN A 1001 -26.70 -22.25 32.91
CA ASN A 1001 -27.55 -21.21 33.51
C ASN A 1001 -28.29 -20.39 32.44
N LYS A 1002 -27.68 -20.13 31.28
CA LYS A 1002 -28.38 -19.49 30.15
C LYS A 1002 -29.50 -20.39 29.60
N ILE A 1003 -29.24 -21.68 29.42
CA ILE A 1003 -30.24 -22.65 28.95
C ILE A 1003 -31.43 -22.69 29.91
N LEU A 1004 -31.18 -22.85 31.21
CA LEU A 1004 -32.20 -22.87 32.25
C LEU A 1004 -33.00 -21.55 32.33
N ALA A 1005 -32.36 -20.41 32.05
CA ALA A 1005 -33.05 -19.12 31.97
C ALA A 1005 -33.96 -19.02 30.74
N HIS A 1006 -33.52 -19.49 29.57
CA HIS A 1006 -34.31 -19.49 28.34
C HIS A 1006 -35.47 -20.51 28.37
N THR A 1007 -35.32 -21.62 29.09
CA THR A 1007 -36.39 -22.61 29.31
C THR A 1007 -37.29 -22.29 30.51
N GLN A 1008 -37.08 -21.15 31.17
CA GLN A 1008 -37.83 -20.70 32.35
C GLN A 1008 -37.81 -21.67 33.53
N GLN A 1009 -36.80 -22.55 33.60
CA GLN A 1009 -36.60 -23.50 34.71
C GLN A 1009 -35.88 -22.83 35.89
N TYR A 1010 -36.42 -21.71 36.36
CA TYR A 1010 -35.78 -20.86 37.38
C TYR A 1010 -35.52 -21.59 38.71
N GLN A 1011 -36.34 -22.57 39.07
CA GLN A 1011 -36.13 -23.40 40.26
C GLN A 1011 -34.85 -24.25 40.17
N MET A 1012 -34.48 -24.72 38.97
CA MET A 1012 -33.24 -25.47 38.74
C MET A 1012 -32.02 -24.56 38.65
N LEU A 1013 -32.22 -23.31 38.20
CA LEU A 1013 -31.18 -22.27 38.16
C LEU A 1013 -30.77 -21.80 39.56
N LEU A 1014 -31.69 -21.86 40.53
CA LEU A 1014 -31.45 -21.53 41.94
C LEU A 1014 -30.80 -22.67 42.73
N LYS A 1015 -30.74 -23.89 42.18
CA LYS A 1015 -30.02 -25.03 42.79
C LYS A 1015 -28.54 -24.97 42.41
N GLU A 1016 -27.67 -25.40 43.33
CA GLU A 1016 -26.24 -25.53 43.02
C GLU A 1016 -26.04 -26.49 41.83
N ALA A 1017 -25.24 -26.05 40.86
CA ALA A 1017 -24.90 -26.88 39.72
C ALA A 1017 -24.07 -28.09 40.19
N PRO A 1018 -24.25 -29.28 39.59
CA PRO A 1018 -23.45 -30.45 39.94
C PRO A 1018 -21.95 -30.16 39.86
N GLU A 1019 -21.21 -30.84 40.71
CA GLU A 1019 -19.75 -30.85 40.68
C GLU A 1019 -19.25 -31.97 39.73
N ASP A 1020 -18.02 -31.82 39.25
CA ASP A 1020 -17.31 -32.81 38.43
C ASP A 1020 -18.02 -33.22 37.11
N PHE A 1021 -17.83 -34.45 36.65
CA PHE A 1021 -18.30 -34.94 35.34
C PHE A 1021 -19.83 -35.00 35.23
N ALA A 1022 -20.55 -35.04 36.36
CA ALA A 1022 -22.02 -34.95 36.38
C ALA A 1022 -22.54 -33.62 35.80
N LEU A 1023 -21.75 -32.55 35.84
CA LEU A 1023 -22.07 -31.28 35.18
C LEU A 1023 -22.10 -31.41 33.65
N ILE A 1024 -21.20 -32.22 33.09
CA ILE A 1024 -21.12 -32.48 31.64
C ILE A 1024 -22.35 -33.26 31.20
N ASP A 1025 -22.73 -34.26 31.99
CA ASP A 1025 -23.85 -35.16 31.69
C ASP A 1025 -25.19 -34.43 31.78
N GLU A 1026 -25.39 -33.62 32.83
CA GLU A 1026 -26.59 -32.77 32.95
C GLU A 1026 -26.68 -31.77 31.80
N PHE A 1027 -25.56 -31.13 31.43
CA PHE A 1027 -25.52 -30.15 30.34
C PHE A 1027 -25.84 -30.78 28.97
N ARG A 1028 -25.29 -31.97 28.68
CA ARG A 1028 -25.59 -32.71 27.44
C ARG A 1028 -27.04 -33.18 27.39
N GLY A 1029 -27.54 -33.76 28.49
CA GLY A 1029 -28.93 -34.21 28.59
C GLY A 1029 -29.94 -33.08 28.43
N GLN A 1030 -29.65 -31.89 28.97
CA GLN A 1030 -30.49 -30.69 28.77
C GLN A 1030 -30.52 -30.24 27.30
N ILE A 1031 -29.38 -30.25 26.61
CA ILE A 1031 -29.34 -29.87 25.19
C ILE A 1031 -30.10 -30.88 24.33
N GLN A 1032 -29.91 -32.17 24.57
CA GLN A 1032 -30.61 -33.23 23.85
C GLN A 1032 -32.13 -33.11 24.03
N SER A 1033 -32.59 -33.00 25.29
CA SER A 1033 -34.01 -32.83 25.59
C SER A 1033 -34.64 -31.61 24.91
N ILE A 1034 -33.91 -30.49 24.78
CA ILE A 1034 -34.40 -29.27 24.12
C ILE A 1034 -34.43 -29.42 22.61
N CYS A 1035 -33.39 -29.99 22.01
CA CYS A 1035 -33.35 -30.26 20.57
C CYS A 1035 -34.48 -31.22 20.17
N ASP A 1036 -34.71 -32.27 20.96
CA ASP A 1036 -35.78 -33.26 20.74
C ASP A 1036 -37.17 -32.62 20.87
N ALA A 1037 -37.38 -31.82 21.92
CA ALA A 1037 -38.67 -31.17 22.17
C ALA A 1037 -39.04 -30.11 21.11
N LEU A 1038 -38.05 -29.43 20.52
CA LEU A 1038 -38.25 -28.36 19.54
C LEU A 1038 -38.07 -28.83 18.09
N ASN A 1039 -37.60 -30.06 17.88
CA ASN A 1039 -37.21 -30.60 16.57
C ASN A 1039 -36.26 -29.64 15.82
N ILE A 1040 -35.25 -29.13 16.53
CA ILE A 1040 -34.22 -28.23 16.01
C ILE A 1040 -32.84 -28.86 16.19
N ASN A 1041 -31.90 -28.46 15.35
CA ASN A 1041 -30.51 -28.90 15.48
C ASN A 1041 -29.70 -28.00 16.45
N VAL A 1042 -28.54 -28.49 16.89
CA VAL A 1042 -27.65 -27.79 17.85
C VAL A 1042 -27.19 -26.42 17.34
N THR A 1043 -27.10 -26.24 16.01
CA THR A 1043 -26.71 -24.98 15.38
C THR A 1043 -27.83 -23.94 15.50
N GLU A 1044 -29.07 -24.35 15.25
CA GLU A 1044 -30.26 -23.53 15.42
C GLU A 1044 -30.46 -23.14 16.90
N LEU A 1045 -30.26 -24.08 17.83
CA LEU A 1045 -30.29 -23.78 19.27
C LEU A 1045 -29.23 -22.74 19.67
N SER A 1046 -28.04 -22.81 19.08
CA SER A 1046 -26.97 -21.84 19.33
C SER A 1046 -27.34 -20.42 18.87
N GLU A 1047 -28.10 -20.28 17.78
CA GLU A 1047 -28.57 -18.97 17.29
C GLU A 1047 -29.64 -18.39 18.21
N VAL A 1048 -30.55 -19.23 18.70
CA VAL A 1048 -31.59 -18.83 19.65
C VAL A 1048 -30.99 -18.36 20.97
N MET A 1049 -29.96 -19.04 21.47
CA MET A 1049 -29.23 -18.65 22.69
C MET A 1049 -28.43 -17.34 22.58
N GLN A 1050 -28.18 -16.85 21.36
CA GLN A 1050 -27.49 -15.58 21.14
C GLN A 1050 -28.44 -14.37 21.15
N GLN A 1051 -29.75 -14.61 21.06
CA GLN A 1051 -30.74 -13.54 21.15
C GLN A 1051 -30.91 -13.07 22.61
N PRO A 1052 -31.02 -11.75 22.85
CA PRO A 1052 -31.28 -11.24 24.20
C PRO A 1052 -32.60 -11.78 24.73
N LEU A 1053 -32.61 -12.26 25.98
CA LEU A 1053 -33.82 -12.64 26.70
C LEU A 1053 -34.83 -11.48 26.66
N ALA A 1054 -35.89 -11.62 25.87
CA ALA A 1054 -37.05 -10.76 25.97
C ALA A 1054 -37.75 -11.10 27.29
N ILE A 1055 -37.56 -10.26 28.31
CA ILE A 1055 -38.33 -10.35 29.54
C ILE A 1055 -39.73 -9.84 29.19
N ASP A 1056 -40.63 -10.74 28.81
CA ASP A 1056 -42.03 -10.38 28.63
C ASP A 1056 -42.69 -10.31 30.01
N ILE A 1057 -43.00 -9.09 30.47
CA ILE A 1057 -43.58 -8.81 31.80
C ILE A 1057 -45.11 -9.01 31.73
N SER A 1058 -45.57 -10.12 31.16
CA SER A 1058 -46.99 -10.47 31.13
C SER A 1058 -47.27 -11.67 32.04
N PRO A 1059 -48.22 -11.58 32.98
CA PRO A 1059 -48.51 -12.63 33.96
C PRO A 1059 -49.44 -13.71 33.37
N LYS A 1060 -49.16 -14.18 32.15
CA LYS A 1060 -49.82 -15.35 31.55
C LYS A 1060 -48.85 -16.15 30.68
N GLY A 1061 -48.55 -17.37 31.15
CA GLY A 1061 -48.19 -18.49 30.26
C GLY A 1061 -46.72 -18.58 29.86
N SER A 1062 -45.96 -19.31 30.67
CA SER A 1062 -44.81 -20.12 30.28
C SER A 1062 -44.92 -20.72 28.87
N LEU A 1063 -43.84 -20.62 28.08
CA LEU A 1063 -43.51 -21.26 26.79
C LEU A 1063 -43.02 -20.25 25.71
N ALA A 1064 -41.86 -19.62 25.91
CA ALA A 1064 -41.26 -18.70 24.93
C ALA A 1064 -40.44 -19.38 23.82
N LEU A 1065 -40.18 -20.69 23.90
CA LEU A 1065 -39.47 -21.45 22.84
C LEU A 1065 -40.40 -22.32 21.98
N LEU A 1066 -41.60 -22.69 22.47
CA LEU A 1066 -42.52 -23.61 21.79
C LEU A 1066 -43.59 -22.92 20.92
N ASN A 1067 -43.73 -21.59 20.97
CA ASN A 1067 -44.80 -20.87 20.27
C ASN A 1067 -44.44 -20.34 18.87
N GLY A 1068 -43.22 -20.59 18.36
CA GLY A 1068 -42.72 -19.96 17.13
C GLY A 1068 -43.03 -20.66 15.79
N LYS A 1069 -43.65 -21.84 15.75
CA LYS A 1069 -43.89 -22.60 14.50
C LYS A 1069 -45.24 -23.33 14.45
N LYS A 1070 -46.34 -22.65 14.78
CA LYS A 1070 -47.69 -23.05 14.34
C LYS A 1070 -48.39 -21.83 13.73
N GLY A 1071 -48.13 -21.61 12.45
CA GLY A 1071 -48.76 -20.55 11.67
C GLY A 1071 -48.06 -20.43 10.32
N ASP A 1072 -48.43 -21.32 9.40
CA ASP A 1072 -48.56 -21.08 7.95
C ASP A 1072 -48.49 -22.41 7.21
N GLY A 1073 -49.67 -22.97 6.99
CA GLY A 1073 -49.92 -24.23 6.31
C GLY A 1073 -51.41 -24.51 6.26
N ASN A 1074 -52.17 -23.57 5.65
CA ASN A 1074 -53.41 -23.79 4.90
C ASN A 1074 -53.99 -22.43 4.46
N GLU A 1075 -53.54 -21.94 3.31
CA GLU A 1075 -54.36 -21.53 2.15
C GLU A 1075 -53.46 -21.37 0.91
#